data_AF-A0A9W6TIA1-F1
#
_entry.id   AF-A0A9W6TIA1-F1
#
_cell.length_a   1.000
_cell.length_b   1.000
_cell.length_c   1.000
_cell.angle_alpha   90.00
_cell.angle_beta   90.00
_cell.angle_gamma   90.00
#
_symmetry.space_group_name_H-M   'P 1'
#
loop_
_entity.id
_entity.type
_entity.pdbx_description
1 polymer ?
#
loop_
_entity_poly.entity_id
_entity_poly.type
_entity_poly.pdbx_seq_one_letter_code
_entity_poly.pdbx_strand_id
1 'polypeptide(L)'
;MKGTTFYGADQDVDGKTRGEVNGTLVLDIGDWDTHWLASLVFAILAEEVSGYKVSISVGGASIDVTQRMSSARTGICTPTHVNAEVWSSGTISDLRVYSNESYLVGGIGYFGLSGLYTTHEFVLDGSVADPPYFPGFWMHYKLSDVLINQLNVDAFKANSIYYPPAKAYCPDGTLGCENNCSRSEACTEREDAGEKCLVVAMMTPFFDQGYFQAVLSNLKIPAYFCFIGYGRVNKYAADAADSGAPVLFYHYEPDIFHVKHKGKFDRVFLPRTDPERVKLSTGDYGEYGYGEKTDNPVDVDYPSLQLSKFAASIIKDQPAGSLFSKFTLTDTDINTLMSEYLTVTSDPSPYFSAACNWVKGNYDTWSEWLDRLPLCTFETHIVSHVTGCENDSSVRKIEFAWKSPNPGNAALPNDCDGGVSTLPETIATSRSCDWIFENHRTWSGWIDAKPECDSTFYDYSVSDCDSNALRTVEYFWKLTYESNAVYSAECSAGDSLPETLTIDCEYMPTSSPSFAAVTVFAVIVAVLLFVAIIVVYKQRNAPIIRRSQYEMLHLMLFGGFFTTGAAVAYAGRPTQALCGVRPILVCMGFTTIFGALVIKSLRVYRVFMRSAMKRVKVTLFRILKILSIFYIGDIVIFVAWYAADFPEPTIKTEDATEFRGTVDRISCSSSSFIFTALLSHLLEGHPTHVGALPVLPHSQCVRGLSGTSVDFRLRRGCAGGVPRYHAHVVPLPKLFRLKEVVLSSASGTSVASAKSRNSVVQAKPVATNLTNISETDAGAPIEGYRKSSQKYQVRPLLNGNTTTNNNSTNGDEGSSMTNY
;
A
#
# COMPACT_ATOMS: atom_id res chain seq x y z
N MET A 1 42.80 29.31 2.00
CA MET A 1 41.61 29.54 2.84
C MET A 1 41.76 28.77 4.16
N LYS A 2 40.99 29.09 5.22
CA LYS A 2 40.67 28.06 6.23
C LYS A 2 39.87 26.95 5.52
N GLY A 3 40.06 25.69 5.89
CA GLY A 3 39.20 24.61 5.38
C GLY A 3 37.80 24.71 5.95
N THR A 4 36.79 24.30 5.17
CA THR A 4 35.44 24.02 5.67
C THR A 4 35.48 22.86 6.67
N THR A 5 34.88 23.04 7.84
CA THR A 5 34.85 22.02 8.90
C THR A 5 33.48 21.36 8.94
N PHE A 6 33.44 20.03 8.86
CA PHE A 6 32.21 19.25 8.90
C PHE A 6 32.02 18.56 10.25
N TYR A 7 30.81 18.68 10.79
CA TYR A 7 30.30 18.02 11.98
C TYR A 7 29.09 17.18 11.56
N GLY A 8 29.22 15.85 11.57
CA GLY A 8 28.12 14.95 11.23
C GLY A 8 27.15 14.74 12.39
N ALA A 9 25.95 14.25 12.07
CA ALA A 9 24.99 13.79 13.07
C ALA A 9 25.56 12.65 13.93
N ASP A 10 25.06 12.48 15.16
CA ASP A 10 25.53 11.48 16.13
C ASP A 10 27.06 11.52 16.42
N GLN A 11 27.73 12.67 16.20
CA GLN A 11 29.12 12.85 16.61
C GLN A 11 29.25 12.76 18.13
N ASP A 12 30.27 12.06 18.62
CA ASP A 12 30.53 11.93 20.05
C ASP A 12 30.95 13.26 20.68
N VAL A 13 30.61 13.44 21.97
CA VAL A 13 30.85 14.68 22.74
C VAL A 13 32.33 15.03 22.87
N ASP A 14 33.23 14.05 22.73
CA ASP A 14 34.69 14.27 22.74
C ASP A 14 35.27 14.62 21.34
N GLY A 15 34.44 14.63 20.28
CA GLY A 15 34.84 14.93 18.91
C GLY A 15 35.79 13.92 18.26
N LYS A 16 35.84 12.67 18.75
CA LYS A 16 36.79 11.63 18.28
C LYS A 16 36.39 11.01 16.94
N THR A 17 35.09 10.99 16.65
CA THR A 17 34.49 10.61 15.37
C THR A 17 34.14 11.85 14.55
N ARG A 18 33.68 11.65 13.30
CA ARG A 18 33.18 12.73 12.43
C ARG A 18 31.65 12.81 12.35
N GLY A 19 30.94 11.96 13.08
CA GLY A 19 29.50 11.73 12.89
C GLY A 19 29.14 11.08 11.55
N GLU A 20 27.84 10.88 11.32
CA GLU A 20 27.23 10.48 10.06
C GLU A 20 26.82 11.71 9.25
N VAL A 21 27.22 11.79 7.97
CA VAL A 21 26.81 12.88 7.06
C VAL A 21 25.87 12.38 5.97
N ASN A 22 25.99 11.10 5.56
CA ASN A 22 25.17 10.52 4.50
C ASN A 22 23.69 10.43 4.92
N GLY A 23 22.77 10.83 4.05
CA GLY A 23 21.33 10.86 4.33
C GLY A 23 20.85 11.93 5.32
N THR A 24 21.75 12.78 5.83
CA THR A 24 21.43 13.85 6.81
C THR A 24 21.10 15.19 6.14
N LEU A 25 20.38 16.06 6.85
CA LEU A 25 20.15 17.44 6.44
C LEU A 25 21.37 18.29 6.80
N VAL A 26 22.13 18.73 5.79
CA VAL A 26 23.38 19.50 5.99
C VAL A 26 23.11 21.01 5.96
N LEU A 27 23.36 21.69 7.08
CA LEU A 27 23.32 23.14 7.22
C LEU A 27 24.67 23.76 6.84
N ASP A 28 24.66 24.85 6.11
CA ASP A 28 25.82 25.67 5.75
C ASP A 28 25.87 26.90 6.67
N ILE A 29 26.87 26.98 7.55
CA ILE A 29 26.97 27.97 8.63
C ILE A 29 28.21 28.87 8.48
N GLY A 30 28.01 30.18 8.62
CA GLY A 30 29.08 31.19 8.58
C GLY A 30 30.02 31.17 9.80
N ASP A 31 31.03 32.05 9.81
CA ASP A 31 31.92 32.25 10.97
C ASP A 31 31.58 33.51 11.81
N TRP A 32 30.31 33.93 11.81
CA TRP A 32 29.76 35.03 12.62
C TRP A 32 28.51 34.62 13.43
N ASP A 33 28.25 35.32 14.53
CA ASP A 33 27.39 34.84 15.63
C ASP A 33 25.91 34.67 15.28
N THR A 34 25.32 35.61 14.53
CA THR A 34 23.88 35.57 14.17
C THR A 34 23.56 34.37 13.28
N HIS A 35 24.49 34.01 12.39
CA HIS A 35 24.37 32.84 11.51
C HIS A 35 24.28 31.54 12.32
N TRP A 36 25.15 31.40 13.33
CA TRP A 36 25.12 30.26 14.27
C TRP A 36 23.82 30.19 15.04
N LEU A 37 23.37 31.31 15.63
CA LEU A 37 22.14 31.36 16.42
C LEU A 37 20.90 31.01 15.57
N ALA A 38 20.76 31.64 14.40
CA ALA A 38 19.65 31.38 13.49
C ALA A 38 19.67 29.94 12.94
N SER A 39 20.82 29.45 12.50
CA SER A 39 20.96 28.10 11.95
C SER A 39 20.72 27.01 13.00
N LEU A 40 21.11 27.23 14.26
CA LEU A 40 20.84 26.27 15.34
C LEU A 40 19.38 26.26 15.79
N VAL A 41 18.64 27.38 15.73
CA VAL A 41 17.18 27.36 15.92
C VAL A 41 16.52 26.47 14.86
N PHE A 42 16.91 26.61 13.59
CA PHE A 42 16.42 25.73 12.53
C PHE A 42 16.86 24.26 12.71
N ALA A 43 18.12 24.01 13.11
CA ALA A 43 18.64 22.67 13.38
C ALA A 43 17.78 21.92 14.43
N ILE A 44 17.52 22.57 15.57
CA ILE A 44 16.74 22.00 16.67
C ILE A 44 15.31 21.67 16.22
N LEU A 45 14.68 22.52 15.40
CA LEU A 45 13.34 22.25 14.85
C LEU A 45 13.35 21.16 13.76
N ALA A 46 14.42 21.06 12.98
CA ALA A 46 14.60 19.99 12.00
C ALA A 46 14.81 18.62 12.68
N GLU A 47 15.50 18.57 13.82
CA GLU A 47 15.89 17.32 14.50
C GLU A 47 14.92 16.89 15.61
N GLU A 48 14.55 17.78 16.53
CA GLU A 48 13.67 17.43 17.67
C GLU A 48 12.19 17.42 17.31
N VAL A 49 11.76 18.18 16.30
CA VAL A 49 10.38 18.15 15.81
C VAL A 49 10.27 17.36 14.51
N SER A 50 11.04 17.75 13.48
CA SER A 50 10.91 17.14 12.14
C SER A 50 11.69 15.82 11.95
N GLY A 51 12.47 15.39 12.96
CA GLY A 51 13.17 14.11 13.00
C GLY A 51 14.20 13.85 11.89
N TYR A 52 14.72 14.89 11.27
CA TYR A 52 15.92 14.78 10.43
C TYR A 52 17.16 14.64 11.31
N LYS A 53 18.08 13.74 10.95
CA LYS A 53 19.47 13.88 11.40
C LYS A 53 20.06 15.15 10.79
N VAL A 54 20.70 15.99 11.60
CA VAL A 54 21.31 17.25 11.14
C VAL A 54 22.84 17.16 11.17
N SER A 55 23.48 17.61 10.09
CA SER A 55 24.93 17.84 10.01
C SER A 55 25.22 19.32 9.75
N ILE A 56 26.40 19.78 10.12
CA ILE A 56 26.83 21.18 9.97
C ILE A 56 28.13 21.26 9.16
N SER A 57 28.12 22.08 8.12
CA SER A 57 29.27 22.57 7.36
C SER A 57 29.59 23.99 7.82
N VAL A 58 30.77 24.21 8.41
CA VAL A 58 31.20 25.53 8.89
C VAL A 58 32.20 26.17 7.92
N GLY A 59 31.90 27.40 7.53
CA GLY A 59 32.75 28.26 6.71
C GLY A 59 32.63 28.03 5.20
N GLY A 60 33.64 28.51 4.46
CA GLY A 60 33.54 28.73 3.02
C GLY A 60 33.08 30.16 2.71
N ALA A 61 33.28 30.63 1.47
CA ALA A 61 32.91 31.99 1.11
C ALA A 61 31.39 32.13 0.90
N SER A 62 30.84 33.30 1.23
CA SER A 62 29.41 33.62 1.05
C SER A 62 28.98 33.61 -0.42
N ILE A 63 29.90 33.91 -1.35
CA ILE A 63 29.68 33.80 -2.81
C ILE A 63 29.50 32.35 -3.29
N ASP A 64 30.06 31.38 -2.57
CA ASP A 64 30.04 29.96 -2.95
C ASP A 64 28.86 29.18 -2.31
N VAL A 65 27.93 29.85 -1.61
CA VAL A 65 26.82 29.18 -0.89
C VAL A 65 25.97 28.32 -1.82
N THR A 66 25.50 28.87 -2.94
CA THR A 66 24.70 28.11 -3.92
C THR A 66 25.53 27.11 -4.73
N GLN A 67 26.85 27.31 -4.80
CA GLN A 67 27.79 26.34 -5.38
C GLN A 67 27.90 25.09 -4.50
N ARG A 68 27.96 25.26 -3.18
CA ARG A 68 27.92 24.15 -2.20
C ARG A 68 26.57 23.41 -2.21
N MET A 69 25.49 24.07 -2.62
CA MET A 69 24.17 23.47 -2.83
C MET A 69 24.00 22.74 -4.19
N SER A 70 25.02 22.72 -5.04
CA SER A 70 24.96 22.15 -6.39
C SER A 70 25.83 20.90 -6.56
N SER A 71 25.59 20.13 -7.62
CA SER A 71 26.44 19.03 -8.06
C SER A 71 27.79 19.47 -8.69
N ALA A 72 28.15 20.76 -8.58
CA ALA A 72 29.32 21.35 -9.24
C ALA A 72 30.34 21.95 -8.26
N ARG A 73 31.62 21.88 -8.66
CA ARG A 73 32.77 22.47 -7.93
C ARG A 73 32.78 22.11 -6.44
N THR A 74 32.65 23.09 -5.54
CA THR A 74 32.70 22.85 -4.07
C THR A 74 31.58 21.93 -3.58
N GLY A 75 30.38 21.95 -4.17
CA GLY A 75 29.30 21.05 -3.78
C GLY A 75 29.56 19.55 -4.07
N ILE A 76 30.53 19.22 -4.93
CA ILE A 76 31.02 17.84 -5.11
C ILE A 76 31.78 17.35 -3.87
N CYS A 77 32.53 18.25 -3.22
CA CYS A 77 33.39 17.92 -2.08
C CYS A 77 32.71 18.17 -0.73
N THR A 78 31.86 19.19 -0.66
CA THR A 78 31.22 19.72 0.54
C THR A 78 29.77 20.12 0.24
N PRO A 79 28.89 19.15 -0.05
CA PRO A 79 27.48 19.42 -0.37
C PRO A 79 26.71 19.95 0.85
N THR A 80 25.87 20.95 0.63
CA THR A 80 24.99 21.53 1.67
C THR A 80 23.55 21.69 1.17
N HIS A 81 22.59 21.75 2.10
CA HIS A 81 21.16 21.74 1.78
C HIS A 81 20.45 23.07 2.07
N VAL A 82 20.88 23.81 3.10
CA VAL A 82 20.31 25.11 3.49
C VAL A 82 21.40 26.07 4.00
N ASN A 83 21.19 27.36 3.79
CA ASN A 83 21.92 28.44 4.47
C ASN A 83 20.90 29.49 4.95
N ALA A 84 20.86 29.73 6.26
CA ALA A 84 19.85 30.56 6.90
C ALA A 84 20.03 32.08 6.67
N GLU A 85 21.28 32.55 6.58
CA GLU A 85 21.59 33.98 6.58
C GLU A 85 22.65 34.32 5.52
N VAL A 86 22.19 34.68 4.31
CA VAL A 86 23.05 35.11 3.20
C VAL A 86 22.92 36.61 2.98
N TRP A 87 24.04 37.32 3.15
CA TRP A 87 24.22 38.73 2.78
C TRP A 87 24.40 38.82 1.25
N SER A 88 23.30 39.03 0.54
CA SER A 88 23.22 38.92 -0.94
C SER A 88 23.54 40.21 -1.71
N SER A 89 23.91 41.29 -1.02
CA SER A 89 24.36 42.54 -1.64
C SER A 89 25.68 42.32 -2.40
N GLY A 90 25.79 42.88 -3.60
CA GLY A 90 26.91 42.69 -4.53
C GLY A 90 27.05 41.28 -5.13
N THR A 91 26.69 40.23 -4.39
CA THR A 91 26.98 38.82 -4.69
C THR A 91 25.86 38.05 -5.40
N ILE A 92 24.67 38.66 -5.53
CA ILE A 92 23.47 38.01 -6.10
C ILE A 92 23.65 37.50 -7.55
N SER A 93 24.58 38.05 -8.32
CA SER A 93 24.97 37.55 -9.65
C SER A 93 25.63 36.18 -9.57
N ASP A 94 26.60 36.01 -8.66
CA ASP A 94 27.37 34.78 -8.50
C ASP A 94 26.50 33.69 -7.90
N LEU A 95 25.68 34.05 -6.91
CA LEU A 95 24.72 33.14 -6.28
C LEU A 95 23.72 32.57 -7.31
N ARG A 96 23.34 33.33 -8.34
CA ARG A 96 22.40 32.89 -9.40
C ARG A 96 22.98 31.89 -10.39
N VAL A 97 24.31 31.70 -10.44
CA VAL A 97 24.95 30.76 -11.38
C VAL A 97 24.45 29.31 -11.20
N TYR A 98 24.11 28.92 -9.97
CA TYR A 98 23.66 27.57 -9.60
C TYR A 98 22.15 27.49 -9.33
N SER A 99 21.36 28.41 -9.91
CA SER A 99 19.90 28.52 -9.70
C SER A 99 19.05 27.43 -10.35
N ASN A 100 19.70 26.46 -11.02
CA ASN A 100 19.09 25.22 -11.51
C ASN A 100 18.99 24.13 -10.41
N GLU A 101 19.89 24.16 -9.42
CA GLU A 101 20.01 23.17 -8.35
C GLU A 101 19.88 23.77 -6.94
N SER A 102 19.77 25.10 -6.85
CA SER A 102 19.50 25.85 -5.63
C SER A 102 18.48 26.97 -5.89
N TYR A 103 17.84 27.48 -4.84
CA TYR A 103 16.87 28.56 -4.97
C TYR A 103 16.90 29.52 -3.77
N LEU A 104 16.55 30.78 -4.04
CA LEU A 104 16.23 31.77 -3.01
C LEU A 104 14.88 31.37 -2.39
N VAL A 105 14.90 31.12 -1.08
CA VAL A 105 13.72 30.68 -0.32
C VAL A 105 12.87 31.87 0.13
N GLY A 106 13.52 32.99 0.45
CA GLY A 106 12.89 34.21 0.95
C GLY A 106 13.84 34.95 1.91
N GLY A 107 13.35 35.98 2.59
CA GLY A 107 14.08 36.60 3.70
C GLY A 107 14.02 35.76 4.98
N ILE A 108 15.02 35.87 5.86
CA ILE A 108 14.98 35.26 7.21
C ILE A 108 14.05 36.02 8.17
N GLY A 109 13.79 37.31 7.93
CA GLY A 109 12.84 38.13 8.70
C GLY A 109 13.48 39.41 9.22
N TYR A 110 14.65 39.31 9.84
CA TYR A 110 15.47 40.44 10.27
C TYR A 110 16.32 41.02 9.12
N PHE A 111 16.78 42.26 9.32
CA PHE A 111 17.51 43.04 8.32
C PHE A 111 18.97 43.27 8.71
N GLY A 112 19.88 43.10 7.75
CA GLY A 112 21.28 43.45 7.87
C GLY A 112 21.53 44.89 7.44
N LEU A 113 22.41 45.60 8.14
CA LEU A 113 22.73 46.99 7.87
C LEU A 113 24.18 47.31 8.29
N SER A 114 25.07 47.41 7.31
CA SER A 114 26.43 47.96 7.50
C SER A 114 26.39 49.48 7.67
N GLY A 115 27.40 50.08 8.31
CA GLY A 115 27.44 51.52 8.55
C GLY A 115 28.71 52.05 9.19
N LEU A 116 28.71 53.37 9.40
CA LEU A 116 29.68 54.07 10.25
C LEU A 116 29.01 54.40 11.59
N TYR A 117 29.75 54.24 12.68
CA TYR A 117 29.25 54.44 14.04
C TYR A 117 30.22 55.33 14.84
N THR A 118 29.66 56.06 15.80
CA THR A 118 30.33 57.00 16.71
C THR A 118 29.89 56.72 18.15
N THR A 119 30.68 57.11 19.15
CA THR A 119 30.25 57.11 20.55
C THR A 119 29.09 58.08 20.77
N HIS A 120 28.10 57.68 21.58
CA HIS A 120 26.95 58.50 21.93
C HIS A 120 27.37 59.77 22.70
N GLU A 121 28.34 59.64 23.61
CA GLU A 121 28.88 60.78 24.38
C GLU A 121 29.45 61.86 23.44
N PHE A 122 30.15 61.48 22.37
CA PHE A 122 30.69 62.42 21.38
C PHE A 122 29.58 63.16 20.61
N VAL A 123 28.41 62.53 20.39
CA VAL A 123 27.22 63.18 19.83
C VAL A 123 26.63 64.20 20.81
N LEU A 124 26.60 63.89 22.10
CA LEU A 124 26.17 64.81 23.15
C LEU A 124 27.13 65.99 23.30
N ASP A 125 28.44 65.74 23.43
CA ASP A 125 29.51 66.75 23.52
C ASP A 125 29.50 67.71 22.32
N GLY A 126 29.33 67.20 21.11
CA GLY A 126 29.21 68.03 19.91
C GLY A 126 27.99 68.95 19.93
N SER A 127 26.88 68.52 20.53
CA SER A 127 25.65 69.33 20.63
C SER A 127 25.74 70.50 21.62
N VAL A 128 26.69 70.43 22.58
CA VAL A 128 26.92 71.47 23.61
C VAL A 128 28.20 72.29 23.37
N ALA A 129 28.98 71.96 22.34
CA ALA A 129 30.16 72.71 21.94
C ALA A 129 29.82 74.09 21.35
N ASP A 130 30.80 75.01 21.34
CA ASP A 130 30.70 76.32 20.72
C ASP A 130 31.86 76.53 19.71
N PRO A 131 31.59 76.61 18.39
CA PRO A 131 30.30 76.33 17.74
C PRO A 131 29.93 74.84 17.79
N PRO A 132 28.63 74.48 17.79
CA PRO A 132 28.20 73.10 17.87
C PRO A 132 28.50 72.32 16.59
N TYR A 133 28.75 71.02 16.74
CA TYR A 133 29.00 70.08 15.65
C TYR A 133 28.28 68.75 15.91
N PHE A 134 27.94 68.02 14.84
CA PHE A 134 27.06 66.85 14.97
C PHE A 134 27.72 65.58 14.41
N PRO A 135 28.44 64.79 15.23
CA PRO A 135 29.01 63.50 14.82
C PRO A 135 27.97 62.48 14.34
N GLY A 136 26.69 62.64 14.66
CA GLY A 136 25.61 61.86 14.05
C GLY A 136 25.36 62.17 12.55
N PHE A 137 25.99 63.18 11.95
CA PHE A 137 25.72 63.60 10.57
C PHE A 137 26.99 63.86 9.75
N TRP A 138 27.09 63.20 8.59
CA TRP A 138 28.30 63.17 7.73
C TRP A 138 28.89 64.55 7.41
N MET A 139 28.06 65.58 7.27
CA MET A 139 28.51 66.88 6.75
C MET A 139 29.45 67.61 7.71
N HIS A 140 29.41 67.32 9.02
CA HIS A 140 30.35 67.90 9.98
C HIS A 140 31.76 67.27 9.92
N TYR A 141 31.88 66.02 9.46
CA TYR A 141 33.18 65.38 9.18
C TYR A 141 33.92 66.02 8.00
N LYS A 142 33.21 66.84 7.20
CA LYS A 142 33.76 67.67 6.12
C LYS A 142 33.99 69.13 6.53
N LEU A 143 33.07 69.70 7.31
CA LEU A 143 32.99 71.15 7.55
C LEU A 143 33.46 71.61 8.94
N SER A 144 33.75 70.70 9.88
CA SER A 144 34.14 71.06 11.25
C SER A 144 35.56 70.58 11.56
N ASP A 145 36.51 71.51 11.51
CA ASP A 145 37.91 71.23 11.87
C ASP A 145 38.04 70.80 13.34
N VAL A 146 37.13 71.23 14.22
CA VAL A 146 37.06 70.78 15.62
C VAL A 146 36.76 69.29 15.69
N LEU A 147 35.79 68.80 14.92
CA LEU A 147 35.43 67.37 14.85
C LEU A 147 36.58 66.57 14.23
N ILE A 148 37.13 67.03 13.10
CA ILE A 148 38.24 66.37 12.39
C ILE A 148 39.47 66.22 13.30
N ASN A 149 39.83 67.27 14.06
CA ASN A 149 40.97 67.23 14.99
C ASN A 149 40.74 66.33 16.22
N GLN A 150 39.49 66.11 16.65
CA GLN A 150 39.20 65.15 17.72
C GLN A 150 39.39 63.70 17.28
N LEU A 151 39.16 63.41 16.00
CA LEU A 151 39.37 62.09 15.39
C LEU A 151 40.76 61.93 14.74
N ASN A 152 41.75 62.73 15.18
CA ASN A 152 43.06 62.84 14.53
C ASN A 152 43.77 61.49 14.33
N VAL A 153 44.11 61.19 13.07
CA VAL A 153 44.85 59.99 12.67
C VAL A 153 46.21 59.83 13.36
N ASP A 154 46.95 60.92 13.68
CA ASP A 154 48.26 60.78 14.35
C ASP A 154 48.12 60.10 15.71
N ALA A 155 47.08 60.48 16.46
CA ALA A 155 46.84 59.99 17.82
C ALA A 155 46.44 58.51 17.81
N PHE A 156 45.68 58.10 16.79
CA PHE A 156 45.38 56.70 16.53
C PHE A 156 46.63 55.89 16.12
N LYS A 157 47.41 56.38 15.15
CA LYS A 157 48.63 55.70 14.67
C LYS A 157 49.73 55.61 15.75
N ALA A 158 49.78 56.56 16.68
CA ALA A 158 50.66 56.51 17.85
C ALA A 158 50.20 55.49 18.91
N ASN A 159 48.95 55.03 18.88
CA ASN A 159 48.40 54.13 19.88
C ASN A 159 48.70 52.65 19.57
N SER A 160 49.87 52.21 20.05
CA SER A 160 50.38 50.83 19.94
C SER A 160 49.45 49.71 20.43
N ILE A 161 48.38 50.01 21.17
CA ILE A 161 47.33 49.03 21.54
C ILE A 161 46.56 48.58 20.28
N TYR A 162 46.28 49.52 19.37
CA TYR A 162 45.42 49.30 18.22
C TYR A 162 46.20 49.19 16.91
N TYR A 163 47.19 50.06 16.71
CA TYR A 163 47.91 50.22 15.45
C TYR A 163 49.45 50.22 15.66
N PRO A 164 50.23 49.59 14.76
CA PRO A 164 49.80 48.76 13.63
C PRO A 164 49.18 47.43 14.10
N PRO A 165 48.30 46.81 13.30
CA PRO A 165 47.75 45.50 13.62
C PRO A 165 48.83 44.41 13.50
N ALA A 166 48.79 43.43 14.41
CA ALA A 166 49.75 42.31 14.44
C ALA A 166 49.66 41.36 13.23
N LYS A 167 48.61 41.51 12.41
CA LYS A 167 48.43 40.86 11.11
C LYS A 167 48.24 41.97 10.08
N ALA A 168 48.90 41.90 8.94
CA ALA A 168 48.54 42.74 7.80
C ALA A 168 47.11 42.38 7.32
N TYR A 169 46.18 43.33 7.45
CA TYR A 169 44.81 43.19 6.95
C TYR A 169 44.67 43.78 5.54
N CYS A 170 45.32 44.93 5.29
CA CYS A 170 45.38 45.56 3.98
C CYS A 170 46.85 45.78 3.59
N PRO A 171 47.45 44.88 2.78
CA PRO A 171 48.83 45.01 2.31
C PRO A 171 49.00 46.24 1.41
N ASP A 172 50.23 46.76 1.34
CA ASP A 172 50.54 47.94 0.54
C ASP A 172 50.18 47.73 -0.95
N GLY A 173 49.54 48.73 -1.56
CA GLY A 173 49.00 48.66 -2.92
C GLY A 173 47.69 47.87 -3.08
N THR A 174 47.17 47.22 -2.03
CA THR A 174 45.83 46.61 -2.04
C THR A 174 44.79 47.66 -1.67
N LEU A 175 43.75 47.87 -2.49
CA LEU A 175 42.71 48.90 -2.27
C LEU A 175 43.27 50.31 -1.92
N GLY A 176 44.38 50.71 -2.56
CA GLY A 176 45.08 51.96 -2.25
C GLY A 176 45.56 52.08 -0.80
N CYS A 177 45.82 50.97 -0.12
CA CYS A 177 46.40 50.97 1.22
C CYS A 177 47.91 51.20 1.19
N GLU A 178 48.40 51.85 2.25
CA GLU A 178 49.78 51.85 2.69
C GLU A 178 49.78 51.67 4.22
N ASN A 179 50.65 50.81 4.75
CA ASN A 179 50.75 50.53 6.19
C ASN A 179 49.40 50.15 6.84
N ASN A 180 48.57 49.33 6.17
CA ASN A 180 47.20 48.94 6.58
C ASN A 180 46.14 50.06 6.59
N CYS A 181 46.41 51.25 6.06
CA CYS A 181 45.38 52.28 5.88
C CYS A 181 45.32 52.73 4.43
N SER A 182 44.14 52.91 3.84
CA SER A 182 43.99 53.77 2.66
C SER A 182 43.60 55.20 3.09
N ARG A 183 43.66 56.16 2.16
CA ARG A 183 43.48 57.60 2.42
C ARG A 183 42.65 58.22 1.29
N SER A 184 41.76 59.16 1.59
CA SER A 184 41.00 59.89 0.56
C SER A 184 41.81 61.04 -0.08
N GLU A 185 41.50 61.36 -1.34
CA GLU A 185 41.99 62.56 -2.05
C GLU A 185 41.86 63.84 -1.20
N ALA A 186 40.69 64.07 -0.59
CA ALA A 186 40.43 65.22 0.28
C ALA A 186 41.28 65.23 1.57
N CYS A 187 41.87 64.10 1.97
CA CYS A 187 42.86 64.05 3.03
C CYS A 187 44.27 64.38 2.53
N THR A 188 44.66 63.90 1.35
CA THR A 188 45.90 64.32 0.67
C THR A 188 45.96 65.85 0.54
N GLU A 189 44.87 66.45 0.04
CA GLU A 189 44.71 67.92 -0.07
C GLU A 189 44.86 68.66 1.28
N ARG A 190 44.45 68.04 2.41
CA ARG A 190 44.61 68.63 3.76
C ARG A 190 46.02 68.47 4.32
N GLU A 191 46.64 67.30 4.17
CA GLU A 191 48.01 67.07 4.65
C GLU A 191 49.01 67.95 3.89
N ASP A 192 48.81 68.16 2.58
CA ASP A 192 49.59 69.11 1.77
C ASP A 192 49.38 70.58 2.20
N ALA A 193 48.21 70.92 2.75
CA ALA A 193 47.96 72.23 3.37
C ALA A 193 48.54 72.37 4.80
N GLY A 194 49.13 71.31 5.36
CA GLY A 194 49.63 71.27 6.74
C GLY A 194 48.53 71.06 7.79
N GLU A 195 47.35 70.63 7.37
CA GLU A 195 46.21 70.32 8.22
C GLU A 195 46.08 68.81 8.49
N LYS A 196 45.15 68.44 9.38
CA LYS A 196 44.97 67.07 9.86
C LYS A 196 43.77 66.37 9.23
N CYS A 197 43.86 65.05 9.18
CA CYS A 197 42.77 64.16 8.77
C CYS A 197 42.22 63.35 9.94
N LEU A 198 40.97 62.91 9.78
CA LEU A 198 40.33 62.00 10.71
C LEU A 198 40.64 60.54 10.37
N VAL A 199 40.51 59.64 11.34
CA VAL A 199 40.56 58.18 11.12
C VAL A 199 39.17 57.54 11.17
N VAL A 200 38.95 56.58 10.26
CA VAL A 200 37.91 55.55 10.35
C VAL A 200 38.59 54.25 10.70
N ALA A 201 38.25 53.64 11.84
CA ALA A 201 38.69 52.29 12.16
C ALA A 201 37.88 51.27 11.35
N MET A 202 38.54 50.58 10.42
CA MET A 202 37.94 49.59 9.54
C MET A 202 38.23 48.17 10.04
N MET A 203 37.28 47.26 9.85
CA MET A 203 37.46 45.86 10.25
C MET A 203 38.44 45.13 9.32
N THR A 204 38.09 44.95 8.05
CA THR A 204 38.85 44.15 7.09
C THR A 204 38.46 44.57 5.68
N PRO A 205 39.40 44.62 4.70
CA PRO A 205 39.12 45.21 3.39
C PRO A 205 38.03 44.51 2.57
N PHE A 206 37.74 43.24 2.85
CA PHE A 206 36.75 42.43 2.13
C PHE A 206 35.32 42.51 2.68
N PHE A 207 35.07 43.22 3.79
CA PHE A 207 33.70 43.56 4.21
C PHE A 207 33.31 44.88 3.54
N ASP A 208 32.18 44.86 2.81
CA ASP A 208 31.67 45.98 1.99
C ASP A 208 32.77 46.67 1.16
N GLN A 209 33.53 45.84 0.43
CA GLN A 209 34.77 46.22 -0.24
C GLN A 209 34.62 47.53 -1.02
N GLY A 210 35.53 48.48 -0.75
CA GLY A 210 35.57 49.82 -1.36
C GLY A 210 34.43 50.78 -0.98
N TYR A 211 33.26 50.28 -0.53
CA TYR A 211 32.01 51.06 -0.45
C TYR A 211 32.13 52.31 0.43
N PHE A 212 32.52 52.15 1.70
CA PHE A 212 32.58 53.26 2.65
C PHE A 212 33.73 54.22 2.34
N GLN A 213 34.88 53.69 1.88
CA GLN A 213 36.02 54.48 1.42
C GLN A 213 35.63 55.37 0.23
N ALA A 214 34.88 54.82 -0.74
CA ALA A 214 34.34 55.55 -1.88
C ALA A 214 33.34 56.63 -1.44
N VAL A 215 32.35 56.29 -0.61
CA VAL A 215 31.36 57.27 -0.11
C VAL A 215 32.03 58.45 0.59
N LEU A 216 32.96 58.18 1.52
CA LEU A 216 33.67 59.22 2.26
C LEU A 216 34.56 60.07 1.34
N SER A 217 35.19 59.46 0.33
CA SER A 217 36.02 60.17 -0.66
C SER A 217 35.20 61.04 -1.62
N ASN A 218 34.08 60.52 -2.14
CA ASN A 218 33.20 61.24 -3.07
C ASN A 218 32.50 62.42 -2.38
N LEU A 219 32.17 62.29 -1.09
CA LEU A 219 31.68 63.39 -0.27
C LEU A 219 32.76 64.42 0.10
N LYS A 220 34.04 64.16 -0.23
CA LYS A 220 35.23 64.95 0.16
C LYS A 220 35.37 65.09 1.67
N ILE A 221 35.30 63.98 2.39
CA ILE A 221 35.67 63.89 3.81
C ILE A 221 37.17 63.52 3.89
N PRO A 222 37.99 64.27 4.67
CA PRO A 222 39.42 64.05 4.78
C PRO A 222 39.74 62.90 5.75
N ALA A 223 39.67 61.67 5.26
CA ALA A 223 39.71 60.46 6.08
C ALA A 223 40.82 59.48 5.69
N TYR A 224 41.34 58.81 6.72
CA TYR A 224 42.05 57.54 6.63
C TYR A 224 41.12 56.38 6.92
N PHE A 225 41.29 55.26 6.21
CA PHE A 225 40.52 54.03 6.38
C PHE A 225 41.47 52.92 6.86
N CYS A 226 41.62 52.78 8.18
CA CYS A 226 42.67 51.95 8.78
C CYS A 226 42.14 50.57 9.21
N PHE A 227 42.61 49.50 8.55
CA PHE A 227 42.15 48.13 8.72
C PHE A 227 42.88 47.42 9.86
N ILE A 228 42.21 47.23 11.01
CA ILE A 228 42.81 46.67 12.23
C ILE A 228 42.28 45.28 12.64
N GLY A 229 41.22 44.78 11.99
CA GLY A 229 40.55 43.51 12.30
C GLY A 229 39.34 43.69 13.22
N TYR A 230 38.28 42.91 12.96
CA TYR A 230 37.01 42.87 13.75
C TYR A 230 37.24 43.03 15.27
N GLY A 231 37.93 42.08 15.90
CA GLY A 231 38.18 42.13 17.35
C GLY A 231 39.00 43.34 17.86
N ARG A 232 39.76 44.04 17.00
CA ARG A 232 40.43 45.30 17.36
C ARG A 232 39.53 46.51 17.16
N VAL A 233 38.67 46.55 16.14
CA VAL A 233 37.64 47.59 16.00
C VAL A 233 36.69 47.54 17.19
N ASN A 234 36.16 46.36 17.51
CA ASN A 234 35.21 46.18 18.61
C ASN A 234 35.85 46.54 19.96
N LYS A 235 37.14 46.26 20.16
CA LYS A 235 37.87 46.74 21.35
C LYS A 235 38.09 48.25 21.32
N TYR A 236 38.55 48.83 20.21
CA TYR A 236 38.83 50.26 20.11
C TYR A 236 37.57 51.11 20.36
N ALA A 237 36.44 50.72 19.78
CA ALA A 237 35.16 51.36 20.01
C ALA A 237 34.66 51.17 21.45
N ALA A 238 34.76 49.97 22.03
CA ALA A 238 34.35 49.71 23.42
C ALA A 238 35.18 50.51 24.44
N ASP A 239 36.51 50.46 24.34
CA ASP A 239 37.41 51.24 25.22
C ASP A 239 37.14 52.75 25.10
N ALA A 240 36.83 53.25 23.89
CA ALA A 240 36.43 54.64 23.68
C ALA A 240 35.07 54.99 24.34
N ALA A 241 34.08 54.09 24.27
CA ALA A 241 32.77 54.26 24.91
C ALA A 241 32.79 54.15 26.44
N ASP A 242 33.81 53.49 26.99
CA ASP A 242 34.07 53.45 28.44
C ASP A 242 34.92 54.64 28.92
N SER A 243 35.78 55.21 28.06
CA SER A 243 36.60 56.40 28.39
C SER A 243 35.97 57.75 28.00
N GLY A 244 34.81 57.77 27.35
CA GLY A 244 34.22 58.98 26.78
C GLY A 244 35.02 59.59 25.62
N ALA A 245 35.78 58.78 24.88
CA ALA A 245 36.59 59.27 23.77
C ALA A 245 35.79 59.36 22.45
N PRO A 246 36.10 60.34 21.59
CA PRO A 246 35.57 60.40 20.23
C PRO A 246 36.16 59.26 19.39
N VAL A 247 35.32 58.60 18.60
CA VAL A 247 35.71 57.53 17.68
C VAL A 247 34.80 57.52 16.45
N LEU A 248 35.36 57.13 15.30
CA LEU A 248 34.60 56.80 14.10
C LEU A 248 35.07 55.43 13.60
N PHE A 249 34.14 54.50 13.40
CA PHE A 249 34.46 53.14 13.00
C PHE A 249 33.38 52.55 12.08
N TYR A 250 33.79 51.59 11.25
CA TYR A 250 32.88 50.75 10.48
C TYR A 250 32.37 49.58 11.34
N HIS A 251 31.06 49.31 11.27
CA HIS A 251 30.43 48.13 11.85
C HIS A 251 29.18 47.75 11.05
N TYR A 252 28.57 46.61 11.36
CA TYR A 252 27.25 46.21 10.88
C TYR A 252 26.35 45.80 12.06
N GLU A 253 25.04 45.81 11.81
CA GLU A 253 23.99 45.27 12.66
C GLU A 253 23.15 44.26 11.84
N PRO A 254 22.58 43.19 12.44
CA PRO A 254 22.75 42.76 13.83
C PRO A 254 24.15 42.17 14.11
N ASP A 255 24.71 42.50 15.27
CA ASP A 255 25.94 41.90 15.81
C ASP A 255 25.95 42.00 17.34
N ILE A 256 26.56 41.02 18.02
CA ILE A 256 26.64 40.94 19.48
C ILE A 256 27.29 42.19 20.10
N PHE A 257 28.19 42.86 19.39
CA PHE A 257 28.79 44.13 19.82
C PHE A 257 27.74 45.20 20.16
N HIS A 258 26.71 45.36 19.33
CA HIS A 258 25.66 46.38 19.54
C HIS A 258 24.69 45.97 20.66
N VAL A 259 24.41 44.67 20.81
CA VAL A 259 23.62 44.14 21.92
C VAL A 259 24.34 44.34 23.27
N LYS A 260 25.64 44.04 23.32
CA LYS A 260 26.46 44.15 24.53
C LYS A 260 26.64 45.60 24.99
N HIS A 261 26.79 46.54 24.06
CA HIS A 261 27.03 47.96 24.35
C HIS A 261 25.80 48.82 23.97
N LYS A 262 24.59 48.30 24.23
CA LYS A 262 23.32 48.93 23.87
C LYS A 262 23.22 50.37 24.38
N GLY A 263 23.03 51.32 23.45
CA GLY A 263 22.94 52.76 23.76
C GLY A 263 24.27 53.47 24.00
N LYS A 264 25.42 52.84 23.70
CA LYS A 264 26.75 53.48 23.75
C LYS A 264 27.21 54.10 22.42
N PHE A 265 26.58 53.73 21.32
CA PHE A 265 26.95 54.15 19.96
C PHE A 265 25.75 54.64 19.18
N ASP A 266 25.96 55.66 18.36
CA ASP A 266 25.01 56.14 17.35
C ASP A 266 25.54 55.83 15.95
N ARG A 267 24.64 55.56 15.01
CA ARG A 267 24.96 55.49 13.58
C ARG A 267 25.20 56.90 13.04
N VAL A 268 26.26 57.09 12.25
CA VAL A 268 26.50 58.31 11.49
C VAL A 268 25.61 58.29 10.24
N PHE A 269 24.67 59.22 10.15
CA PHE A 269 23.84 59.38 8.95
C PHE A 269 24.67 59.96 7.80
N LEU A 270 24.99 59.10 6.83
CA LEU A 270 25.48 59.43 5.49
C LEU A 270 24.32 59.95 4.61
N PRO A 271 24.55 60.45 3.38
CA PRO A 271 23.47 60.87 2.49
C PRO A 271 22.50 59.72 2.22
N ARG A 272 21.20 59.97 2.33
CA ARG A 272 20.15 58.94 2.25
C ARG A 272 20.37 57.95 1.10
N THR A 273 20.35 56.66 1.43
CA THR A 273 20.37 55.53 0.48
C THR A 273 19.41 55.74 -0.70
N ASP A 274 19.93 55.54 -1.90
CA ASP A 274 19.21 55.54 -3.17
C ASP A 274 19.61 54.30 -3.97
N PRO A 275 18.71 53.34 -4.24
CA PRO A 275 19.05 52.07 -4.88
C PRO A 275 19.79 52.18 -6.21
N GLU A 276 19.50 53.20 -7.04
CA GLU A 276 20.20 53.36 -8.31
C GLU A 276 21.64 53.87 -8.12
N ARG A 277 21.92 54.65 -7.06
CA ARG A 277 23.29 55.09 -6.70
C ARG A 277 24.09 54.01 -5.97
N VAL A 278 23.45 53.25 -5.08
CA VAL A 278 24.06 52.05 -4.44
C VAL A 278 24.58 51.09 -5.50
N LYS A 279 23.77 50.85 -6.54
CA LYS A 279 24.07 49.97 -7.68
C LYS A 279 25.22 50.46 -8.58
N LEU A 280 25.68 51.71 -8.44
CA LEU A 280 26.87 52.20 -9.13
C LEU A 280 28.18 51.77 -8.45
N SER A 281 28.12 51.24 -7.21
CA SER A 281 29.31 50.79 -6.49
C SER A 281 30.06 49.70 -7.26
N THR A 282 31.31 49.97 -7.65
CA THR A 282 32.15 48.99 -8.36
C THR A 282 32.68 47.90 -7.42
N GLY A 283 32.81 48.21 -6.12
CA GLY A 283 33.51 47.36 -5.15
C GLY A 283 35.03 47.60 -5.10
N ASP A 284 35.55 48.45 -5.98
CA ASP A 284 36.95 48.86 -6.01
C ASP A 284 37.20 50.12 -5.17
N TYR A 285 38.47 50.38 -4.85
CA TYR A 285 38.93 51.63 -4.26
C TYR A 285 40.46 51.74 -4.40
N GLY A 286 41.00 52.96 -4.47
CA GLY A 286 42.45 53.19 -4.55
C GLY A 286 43.05 52.76 -5.89
N GLU A 287 42.26 52.82 -6.95
CA GLU A 287 42.56 52.32 -8.30
C GLU A 287 43.78 53.03 -8.93
N TYR A 288 44.02 54.28 -8.52
CA TYR A 288 45.15 55.12 -8.96
C TYR A 288 46.31 55.16 -7.96
N GLY A 289 46.18 54.52 -6.79
CA GLY A 289 47.19 54.49 -5.73
C GLY A 289 46.68 54.96 -4.37
N TYR A 290 47.63 55.33 -3.52
CA TYR A 290 47.39 55.74 -2.13
C TYR A 290 47.09 57.25 -2.04
N GLY A 291 45.95 57.62 -1.46
CA GLY A 291 45.56 59.03 -1.30
C GLY A 291 44.99 59.70 -2.57
N GLU A 292 44.76 58.93 -3.63
CA GLU A 292 44.26 59.43 -4.91
C GLU A 292 42.72 59.44 -4.98
N LYS A 293 42.19 60.00 -6.07
CA LYS A 293 40.76 59.88 -6.42
C LYS A 293 40.39 58.42 -6.71
N THR A 294 39.16 58.01 -6.38
CA THR A 294 38.57 56.74 -6.80
C THR A 294 37.67 56.93 -8.04
N ASP A 295 37.47 55.88 -8.83
CA ASP A 295 36.46 55.83 -9.88
C ASP A 295 35.16 55.14 -9.43
N ASN A 296 35.18 54.42 -8.29
CA ASN A 296 33.98 53.95 -7.62
C ASN A 296 33.08 55.15 -7.23
N PRO A 297 31.91 55.34 -7.88
CA PRO A 297 31.16 56.60 -7.83
C PRO A 297 30.12 56.67 -6.69
N VAL A 298 30.05 55.65 -5.83
CA VAL A 298 29.01 55.56 -4.79
C VAL A 298 29.23 56.62 -3.70
N ASP A 299 28.14 57.28 -3.30
CA ASP A 299 28.16 58.48 -2.44
C ASP A 299 26.93 58.56 -1.49
N VAL A 300 26.32 57.41 -1.17
CA VAL A 300 25.12 57.27 -0.33
C VAL A 300 25.27 56.21 0.76
N ASP A 301 24.53 56.36 1.86
CA ASP A 301 24.49 55.42 2.97
C ASP A 301 24.11 54.01 2.49
N TYR A 302 24.72 53.01 3.11
CA TYR A 302 24.56 51.60 2.79
C TYR A 302 23.09 51.15 2.99
N PRO A 303 22.51 50.35 2.09
CA PRO A 303 21.13 49.92 2.19
C PRO A 303 20.87 49.00 3.39
N SER A 304 19.68 49.09 3.97
CA SER A 304 19.14 47.99 4.78
C SER A 304 18.80 46.81 3.85
N LEU A 305 19.34 45.63 4.17
CA LEU A 305 19.26 44.42 3.37
C LEU A 305 18.37 43.39 4.05
N GLN A 306 17.40 42.84 3.33
CA GLN A 306 16.70 41.65 3.80
C GLN A 306 17.63 40.44 3.67
N LEU A 307 18.10 39.89 4.79
CA LEU A 307 19.03 38.76 4.77
C LEU A 307 18.32 37.51 4.23
N SER A 308 19.00 36.82 3.32
CA SER A 308 18.36 35.89 2.39
C SER A 308 18.59 34.43 2.78
N LYS A 309 17.54 33.61 2.80
CA LYS A 309 17.61 32.15 2.96
C LYS A 309 17.81 31.48 1.60
N PHE A 310 18.76 30.55 1.50
CA PHE A 310 18.97 29.73 0.30
C PHE A 310 18.87 28.24 0.62
N ALA A 311 18.37 27.45 -0.33
CA ALA A 311 18.25 26.00 -0.21
C ALA A 311 18.58 25.27 -1.52
N ALA A 312 19.04 24.03 -1.41
CA ALA A 312 19.20 23.09 -2.52
C ALA A 312 17.82 22.62 -3.01
N SER A 313 17.62 22.52 -4.32
CA SER A 313 16.34 22.14 -4.93
C SER A 313 15.85 20.75 -4.53
N ILE A 314 16.75 19.85 -4.08
CA ILE A 314 16.42 18.49 -3.63
C ILE A 314 15.50 18.46 -2.39
N ILE A 315 15.57 19.48 -1.50
CA ILE A 315 14.71 19.55 -0.32
C ILE A 315 13.41 20.32 -0.54
N LYS A 316 13.21 20.90 -1.73
CA LYS A 316 12.13 21.88 -2.00
C LYS A 316 10.73 21.34 -1.69
N ASP A 317 10.47 20.10 -2.11
CA ASP A 317 9.19 19.42 -1.93
C ASP A 317 9.21 18.45 -0.71
N GLN A 318 10.19 18.60 0.19
CA GLN A 318 10.33 17.84 1.44
C GLN A 318 9.84 18.66 2.64
N PRO A 319 9.44 18.02 3.78
CA PRO A 319 9.05 18.74 4.99
C PRO A 319 10.07 19.77 5.50
N ALA A 320 11.38 19.51 5.34
CA ALA A 320 12.43 20.46 5.68
C ALA A 320 12.40 21.72 4.79
N GLY A 321 12.09 21.59 3.50
CA GLY A 321 11.93 22.73 2.60
C GLY A 321 10.73 23.60 2.99
N SER A 322 9.60 22.98 3.36
CA SER A 322 8.43 23.71 3.86
C SER A 322 8.72 24.43 5.19
N LEU A 323 9.26 23.72 6.18
CA LEU A 323 9.66 24.31 7.47
C LEU A 323 10.67 25.44 7.26
N PHE A 324 11.70 25.24 6.45
CA PHE A 324 12.72 26.26 6.17
C PHE A 324 12.15 27.46 5.39
N SER A 325 11.10 27.26 4.57
CA SER A 325 10.41 28.38 3.91
C SER A 325 9.68 29.29 4.90
N LYS A 326 8.99 28.71 5.88
CA LYS A 326 8.22 29.41 6.92
C LYS A 326 9.07 29.94 8.08
N PHE A 327 10.17 29.25 8.41
CA PHE A 327 11.13 29.62 9.45
C PHE A 327 11.52 31.11 9.31
N THR A 328 11.16 31.91 10.30
CA THR A 328 11.38 33.36 10.28
C THR A 328 11.76 33.85 11.66
N LEU A 329 12.74 34.73 11.75
CA LEU A 329 13.16 35.39 12.98
C LEU A 329 13.02 36.89 12.76
N THR A 330 12.32 37.59 13.65
CA THR A 330 12.24 39.05 13.61
C THR A 330 13.53 39.67 14.15
N ASP A 331 13.70 40.98 13.97
CA ASP A 331 14.79 41.74 14.59
C ASP A 331 14.74 41.65 16.13
N THR A 332 13.57 41.38 16.73
CA THR A 332 13.45 41.14 18.18
C THR A 332 13.97 39.76 18.56
N ASP A 333 13.71 38.74 17.75
CA ASP A 333 14.12 37.36 18.02
C ASP A 333 15.63 37.18 17.94
N ILE A 334 16.27 37.72 16.90
CA ILE A 334 17.74 37.64 16.77
C ILE A 334 18.46 38.45 17.86
N ASN A 335 17.91 39.61 18.27
CA ASN A 335 18.41 40.35 19.41
C ASN A 335 18.21 39.61 20.75
N THR A 336 17.13 38.82 20.87
CA THR A 336 16.88 37.97 22.04
C THR A 336 17.87 36.80 22.08
N LEU A 337 18.07 36.11 20.96
CA LEU A 337 19.08 35.04 20.81
C LEU A 337 20.49 35.52 21.15
N MET A 338 20.91 36.71 20.67
CA MET A 338 22.19 37.31 21.02
C MET A 338 22.28 37.71 22.51
N SER A 339 21.17 38.16 23.10
CA SER A 339 21.10 38.47 24.53
C SER A 339 21.19 37.22 25.41
N GLU A 340 20.50 36.14 25.02
CA GLU A 340 20.58 34.84 25.68
C GLU A 340 22.00 34.27 25.58
N TYR A 341 22.61 34.28 24.38
CA TYR A 341 24.01 33.89 24.17
C TYR A 341 24.96 34.59 25.14
N LEU A 342 24.85 35.91 25.31
CA LEU A 342 25.67 36.67 26.25
C LEU A 342 25.55 36.15 27.70
N THR A 343 24.37 35.68 28.12
CA THR A 343 24.17 35.11 29.47
C THR A 343 24.67 33.67 29.63
N VAL A 344 24.77 32.90 28.54
CA VAL A 344 25.25 31.49 28.55
C VAL A 344 26.68 31.32 28.02
N THR A 345 27.45 32.41 27.87
CA THR A 345 28.85 32.36 27.36
C THR A 345 29.81 31.44 28.13
N SER A 346 29.47 31.01 29.34
CA SER A 346 30.22 30.03 30.13
C SER A 346 29.91 28.56 29.83
N ASP A 347 28.85 28.29 29.06
CA ASP A 347 28.44 26.92 28.72
C ASP A 347 29.40 26.27 27.70
N PRO A 348 29.51 24.92 27.66
CA PRO A 348 30.34 24.23 26.68
C PRO A 348 29.91 24.42 25.21
N SER A 349 28.66 24.83 24.96
CA SER A 349 28.13 25.12 23.62
C SER A 349 27.13 26.29 23.69
N PRO A 350 27.61 27.54 23.80
CA PRO A 350 26.77 28.69 24.16
C PRO A 350 25.74 29.04 23.07
N TYR A 351 26.09 28.88 21.79
CA TYR A 351 25.14 29.07 20.68
C TYR A 351 23.99 28.06 20.73
N PHE A 352 24.26 26.80 21.08
CA PHE A 352 23.22 25.78 21.24
C PHE A 352 22.37 26.05 22.47
N SER A 353 22.97 26.41 23.61
CA SER A 353 22.21 26.78 24.82
C SER A 353 21.23 27.92 24.55
N ALA A 354 21.66 28.98 23.86
CA ALA A 354 20.80 30.10 23.48
C ALA A 354 19.68 29.68 22.50
N ALA A 355 20.03 29.03 21.38
CA ALA A 355 19.02 28.55 20.42
C ALA A 355 18.00 27.59 21.07
N CYS A 356 18.46 26.70 21.96
CA CYS A 356 17.62 25.74 22.66
C CYS A 356 16.72 26.38 23.72
N ASN A 357 17.17 27.47 24.37
CA ASN A 357 16.36 28.22 25.31
C ASN A 357 15.29 29.06 24.59
N TRP A 358 15.65 29.77 23.52
CA TRP A 358 14.69 30.46 22.65
C TRP A 358 13.62 29.51 22.08
N VAL A 359 14.01 28.33 21.58
CA VAL A 359 13.05 27.32 21.09
C VAL A 359 12.11 26.83 22.20
N LYS A 360 12.58 26.64 23.43
CA LYS A 360 11.70 26.29 24.57
C LYS A 360 10.76 27.43 24.97
N GLY A 361 11.20 28.68 24.83
CA GLY A 361 10.42 29.87 25.19
C GLY A 361 9.33 30.24 24.18
N ASN A 362 9.57 30.02 22.88
CA ASN A 362 8.78 30.61 21.80
C ASN A 362 7.95 29.57 21.01
N TYR A 363 7.37 28.58 21.71
CA TYR A 363 6.54 27.52 21.11
C TYR A 363 5.42 28.07 20.22
N ASP A 364 4.70 29.10 20.69
CA ASP A 364 3.57 29.69 19.96
C ASP A 364 4.02 30.37 18.65
N THR A 365 5.30 30.79 18.55
CA THR A 365 5.89 31.38 17.34
C THR A 365 6.28 30.33 16.31
N TRP A 366 7.00 29.27 16.70
CA TRP A 366 7.52 28.29 15.74
C TRP A 366 6.55 27.15 15.42
N SER A 367 5.55 26.89 16.26
CA SER A 367 4.53 25.87 15.97
C SER A 367 3.66 26.20 14.75
N GLU A 368 3.49 27.50 14.42
CA GLU A 368 2.85 27.94 13.17
C GLU A 368 3.67 27.62 11.91
N TRP A 369 4.98 27.35 12.03
CA TRP A 369 5.84 27.00 10.89
C TRP A 369 5.73 25.53 10.49
N LEU A 370 5.13 24.70 11.33
CA LEU A 370 4.86 23.31 10.99
C LEU A 370 3.72 23.25 9.95
N ASP A 371 3.77 22.27 9.05
CA ASP A 371 2.54 21.88 8.35
C ASP A 371 1.65 21.07 9.29
N ARG A 372 0.34 21.15 9.07
CA ARG A 372 -0.57 20.17 9.68
C ARG A 372 -0.33 18.82 9.00
N LEU A 373 -0.28 17.77 9.80
CA LEU A 373 -0.29 16.40 9.27
C LEU A 373 -1.50 16.19 8.33
N PRO A 374 -1.37 15.38 7.27
CA PRO A 374 -2.48 15.04 6.41
C PRO A 374 -3.55 14.28 7.19
N LEU A 375 -4.80 14.31 6.71
CA LEU A 375 -5.87 13.49 7.28
C LEU A 375 -5.55 12.00 7.10
N CYS A 376 -5.76 11.20 8.14
CA CYS A 376 -5.61 9.76 8.07
C CYS A 376 -6.67 9.15 7.13
N THR A 377 -6.21 8.29 6.24
CA THR A 377 -6.99 7.64 5.19
C THR A 377 -6.55 6.18 5.04
N PHE A 378 -7.49 5.31 4.73
CA PHE A 378 -7.23 3.88 4.58
C PHE A 378 -6.21 3.59 3.46
N GLU A 379 -6.34 4.25 2.30
CA GLU A 379 -5.53 3.95 1.11
C GLU A 379 -4.03 4.26 1.24
N THR A 380 -3.64 5.27 2.02
CA THR A 380 -2.24 5.70 2.11
C THR A 380 -1.57 5.43 3.44
N HIS A 381 -2.33 5.34 4.54
CA HIS A 381 -1.79 5.28 5.92
C HIS A 381 -2.05 3.94 6.65
N ILE A 382 -2.96 3.09 6.14
CA ILE A 382 -3.28 1.78 6.73
C ILE A 382 -2.74 0.67 5.81
N VAL A 383 -2.35 -0.46 6.40
CA VAL A 383 -2.02 -1.71 5.71
C VAL A 383 -2.87 -2.85 6.24
N SER A 384 -3.16 -3.82 5.37
CA SER A 384 -3.91 -5.03 5.70
C SER A 384 -2.99 -6.27 5.68
N HIS A 385 -3.22 -7.17 6.63
CA HIS A 385 -2.54 -8.45 6.76
C HIS A 385 -3.58 -9.57 6.78
N VAL A 386 -3.34 -10.65 6.04
CA VAL A 386 -4.27 -11.78 5.95
C VAL A 386 -3.69 -12.96 6.72
N THR A 387 -4.38 -13.40 7.77
CA THR A 387 -3.97 -14.56 8.59
C THR A 387 -4.93 -15.75 8.38
N GLY A 388 -4.40 -16.97 8.58
CA GLY A 388 -5.10 -18.24 8.33
C GLY A 388 -4.78 -18.93 7.00
N CYS A 389 -3.96 -18.34 6.13
CA CYS A 389 -3.58 -18.93 4.83
C CYS A 389 -2.60 -20.12 4.93
N GLU A 390 -1.82 -20.23 6.01
CA GLU A 390 -0.72 -21.21 6.11
C GLU A 390 -1.17 -22.65 6.43
N ASN A 391 -2.40 -22.82 6.96
CA ASN A 391 -2.89 -24.08 7.54
C ASN A 391 -4.21 -24.56 6.90
N ASP A 392 -4.57 -24.06 5.71
CA ASP A 392 -5.86 -24.31 5.04
C ASP A 392 -7.10 -24.11 5.95
N SER A 393 -7.01 -23.15 6.88
CA SER A 393 -8.12 -22.80 7.79
C SER A 393 -9.37 -22.45 7.01
N SER A 394 -10.53 -22.99 7.40
CA SER A 394 -11.84 -22.61 6.82
C SER A 394 -12.19 -21.13 7.05
N VAL A 395 -11.56 -20.49 8.04
CA VAL A 395 -11.75 -19.08 8.39
C VAL A 395 -10.43 -18.33 8.24
N ARG A 396 -10.44 -17.26 7.45
CA ARG A 396 -9.33 -16.32 7.27
C ARG A 396 -9.70 -15.00 7.96
N LYS A 397 -8.69 -14.24 8.39
CA LYS A 397 -8.88 -12.92 9.01
C LYS A 397 -8.11 -11.87 8.25
N ILE A 398 -8.72 -10.71 8.05
CA ILE A 398 -8.08 -9.51 7.52
C ILE A 398 -7.90 -8.55 8.70
N GLU A 399 -6.66 -8.36 9.11
CA GLU A 399 -6.23 -7.56 10.25
C GLU A 399 -5.57 -6.27 9.74
N PHE A 400 -5.78 -5.15 10.44
CA PHE A 400 -5.36 -3.83 9.98
C PHE A 400 -4.32 -3.22 10.92
N ALA A 401 -3.31 -2.55 10.35
CA ALA A 401 -2.26 -1.86 11.09
C ALA A 401 -1.94 -0.51 10.46
N TRP A 402 -1.42 0.43 11.27
CA TRP A 402 -0.85 1.66 10.75
C TRP A 402 0.44 1.35 9.99
N LYS A 403 0.59 1.94 8.81
CA LYS A 403 1.76 1.82 7.94
C LYS A 403 3.01 2.48 8.51
N SER A 404 2.80 3.55 9.28
CA SER A 404 3.80 4.23 10.10
C SER A 404 3.23 4.40 11.52
N PRO A 405 3.30 3.34 12.36
CA PRO A 405 2.74 3.37 13.71
C PRO A 405 3.54 4.32 14.62
N ASN A 406 2.87 4.95 15.59
CA ASN A 406 3.52 5.85 16.53
C ASN A 406 4.50 5.07 17.45
N PRO A 407 5.78 5.48 17.57
CA PRO A 407 6.77 4.77 18.39
C PRO A 407 6.42 4.60 19.87
N GLY A 408 5.58 5.48 20.42
CA GLY A 408 5.10 5.40 21.80
C GLY A 408 3.80 4.59 21.97
N ASN A 409 3.03 4.38 20.90
CA ASN A 409 1.79 3.60 20.92
C ASN A 409 1.39 3.15 19.50
N ALA A 410 1.63 1.87 19.17
CA ALA A 410 1.35 1.32 17.84
C ALA A 410 -0.13 1.33 17.41
N ALA A 411 -1.08 1.61 18.32
CA ALA A 411 -2.49 1.81 17.98
C ALA A 411 -2.79 3.19 17.35
N LEU A 412 -1.81 4.11 17.33
CA LEU A 412 -1.93 5.45 16.74
C LEU A 412 -1.02 5.59 15.50
N PRO A 413 -1.40 6.46 14.53
CA PRO A 413 -0.54 6.82 13.41
C PRO A 413 0.59 7.76 13.85
N ASN A 414 1.65 7.85 13.04
CA ASN A 414 2.76 8.81 13.24
C ASN A 414 2.88 9.86 12.13
N ASP A 415 2.20 9.67 10.99
CA ASP A 415 2.36 10.45 9.76
C ASP A 415 1.05 11.11 9.27
N CYS A 416 -0.03 11.01 10.04
CA CYS A 416 -1.33 11.65 9.78
C CYS A 416 -2.04 12.05 11.09
N ASP A 417 -2.95 13.02 11.03
CA ASP A 417 -3.82 13.44 12.15
C ASP A 417 -5.22 13.83 11.64
N GLY A 418 -6.25 13.53 12.43
CA GLY A 418 -7.66 13.58 12.02
C GLY A 418 -8.03 12.58 10.92
N GLY A 419 -9.27 12.61 10.44
CA GLY A 419 -9.77 11.62 9.46
C GLY A 419 -10.12 10.29 10.13
N VAL A 420 -9.55 9.17 9.65
CA VAL A 420 -9.71 7.85 10.29
C VAL A 420 -9.00 7.85 11.65
N SER A 421 -9.78 7.88 12.74
CA SER A 421 -9.25 7.99 14.12
C SER A 421 -8.93 6.65 14.79
N THR A 422 -9.42 5.53 14.25
CA THR A 422 -9.20 4.17 14.76
C THR A 422 -9.01 3.20 13.59
N LEU A 423 -8.18 2.18 13.76
CA LEU A 423 -8.06 1.09 12.79
C LEU A 423 -9.40 0.31 12.70
N PRO A 424 -9.80 -0.17 11.50
CA PRO A 424 -11.00 -0.99 11.35
C PRO A 424 -10.96 -2.29 12.16
N GLU A 425 -12.14 -2.83 12.48
CA GLU A 425 -12.26 -4.15 13.10
C GLU A 425 -11.80 -5.28 12.17
N THR A 426 -11.31 -6.37 12.76
CA THR A 426 -10.82 -7.54 12.02
C THR A 426 -11.94 -8.23 11.24
N ILE A 427 -11.85 -8.26 9.91
CA ILE A 427 -12.84 -8.93 9.06
C ILE A 427 -12.53 -10.43 9.03
N ALA A 428 -13.41 -11.25 9.62
CA ALA A 428 -13.37 -12.70 9.49
C ALA A 428 -14.19 -13.15 8.26
N THR A 429 -13.64 -14.05 7.46
CA THR A 429 -14.22 -14.46 6.17
C THR A 429 -13.90 -15.92 5.82
N SER A 430 -14.84 -16.57 5.13
CA SER A 430 -14.69 -17.94 4.59
C SER A 430 -13.97 -18.00 3.23
N ARG A 431 -13.71 -16.84 2.59
CA ARG A 431 -13.09 -16.76 1.26
C ARG A 431 -11.67 -17.33 1.23
N SER A 432 -11.21 -17.78 0.06
CA SER A 432 -9.81 -18.22 -0.13
C SER A 432 -8.86 -17.03 -0.13
N CYS A 433 -7.59 -17.26 0.19
CA CYS A 433 -6.59 -16.19 0.22
C CYS A 433 -6.36 -15.57 -1.16
N ASP A 434 -6.37 -16.37 -2.23
CA ASP A 434 -6.29 -15.88 -3.61
C ASP A 434 -7.43 -14.91 -3.93
N TRP A 435 -8.67 -15.24 -3.54
CA TRP A 435 -9.82 -14.36 -3.72
C TRP A 435 -9.64 -13.05 -2.96
N ILE A 436 -9.15 -13.09 -1.71
CA ILE A 436 -8.90 -11.90 -0.89
C ILE A 436 -7.84 -11.00 -1.55
N PHE A 437 -6.76 -11.55 -2.09
CA PHE A 437 -5.73 -10.76 -2.76
C PHE A 437 -6.18 -10.19 -4.11
N GLU A 438 -6.92 -10.95 -4.91
CA GLU A 438 -7.47 -10.48 -6.20
C GLU A 438 -8.58 -9.43 -6.03
N ASN A 439 -9.41 -9.55 -4.99
CA ASN A 439 -10.65 -8.78 -4.84
C ASN A 439 -10.55 -7.67 -3.78
N HIS A 440 -9.37 -7.05 -3.61
CA HIS A 440 -9.13 -5.99 -2.61
C HIS A 440 -10.19 -4.89 -2.60
N ARG A 441 -10.61 -4.40 -3.78
CA ARG A 441 -11.64 -3.35 -3.91
C ARG A 441 -13.05 -3.80 -3.51
N THR A 442 -13.31 -5.11 -3.53
CA THR A 442 -14.62 -5.69 -3.23
C THR A 442 -14.78 -5.82 -1.71
N TRP A 443 -13.80 -6.41 -1.03
CA TRP A 443 -13.86 -6.56 0.43
C TRP A 443 -13.47 -5.29 1.19
N SER A 444 -12.75 -4.32 0.60
CA SER A 444 -12.49 -3.05 1.28
C SER A 444 -13.78 -2.26 1.58
N GLY A 445 -14.86 -2.48 0.81
CA GLY A 445 -16.18 -1.95 1.15
C GLY A 445 -16.84 -2.61 2.36
N TRP A 446 -16.38 -3.79 2.77
CA TRP A 446 -16.90 -4.54 3.93
C TRP A 446 -16.44 -3.95 5.27
N ILE A 447 -15.52 -2.97 5.24
CA ILE A 447 -15.07 -2.20 6.40
C ILE A 447 -16.20 -1.34 6.98
N ASP A 448 -16.94 -0.65 6.12
CA ASP A 448 -18.01 0.27 6.53
C ASP A 448 -19.38 -0.43 6.65
N ALA A 449 -19.64 -1.46 5.81
CA ALA A 449 -20.89 -2.21 5.81
C ALA A 449 -20.70 -3.65 5.31
N LYS A 450 -21.18 -4.63 6.09
CA LYS A 450 -21.13 -6.05 5.71
C LYS A 450 -21.89 -6.32 4.39
N PRO A 451 -21.43 -7.28 3.56
CA PRO A 451 -22.11 -7.65 2.33
C PRO A 451 -23.48 -8.30 2.60
N GLU A 452 -24.38 -8.22 1.62
CA GLU A 452 -25.60 -9.03 1.60
C GLU A 452 -25.26 -10.52 1.42
N CYS A 453 -26.02 -11.40 2.08
CA CYS A 453 -25.87 -12.84 1.95
C CYS A 453 -26.40 -13.34 0.60
N ASP A 454 -25.65 -14.26 0.00
CA ASP A 454 -25.97 -14.93 -1.26
C ASP A 454 -25.54 -16.40 -1.22
N SER A 455 -25.79 -17.12 -2.33
CA SER A 455 -25.41 -18.53 -2.52
C SER A 455 -23.91 -18.88 -2.38
N THR A 456 -23.02 -17.90 -2.24
CA THR A 456 -21.58 -18.14 -2.07
C THR A 456 -21.16 -18.23 -0.60
N PHE A 457 -21.94 -17.67 0.34
CA PHE A 457 -21.64 -17.66 1.78
C PHE A 457 -22.14 -18.90 2.56
N TYR A 458 -23.02 -19.71 1.98
CA TYR A 458 -23.42 -21.02 2.53
C TYR A 458 -22.87 -22.18 1.71
N ASP A 459 -22.92 -23.38 2.28
CA ASP A 459 -22.61 -24.66 1.65
C ASP A 459 -23.69 -25.70 2.02
N TYR A 460 -23.55 -26.94 1.55
CA TYR A 460 -24.49 -28.03 1.86
C TYR A 460 -23.79 -29.35 2.17
N SER A 461 -24.51 -30.23 2.87
CA SER A 461 -24.13 -31.62 3.10
C SER A 461 -25.26 -32.55 2.69
N VAL A 462 -24.92 -33.78 2.27
CA VAL A 462 -25.87 -34.80 1.81
C VAL A 462 -25.76 -36.04 2.69
N SER A 463 -26.88 -36.49 3.25
CA SER A 463 -26.91 -37.65 4.16
C SER A 463 -26.70 -38.98 3.44
N ASP A 464 -26.35 -40.01 4.21
CA ASP A 464 -26.51 -41.41 3.79
C ASP A 464 -28.01 -41.76 3.57
N CYS A 465 -28.29 -42.86 2.87
CA CYS A 465 -29.67 -43.29 2.55
C CYS A 465 -30.47 -43.79 3.77
N ASP A 466 -31.68 -43.28 3.96
CA ASP A 466 -32.60 -43.64 5.04
C ASP A 466 -33.36 -44.97 4.79
N SER A 467 -34.23 -45.38 5.73
CA SER A 467 -35.05 -46.61 5.57
C SER A 467 -36.16 -46.51 4.50
N ASN A 468 -36.46 -45.32 3.99
CA ASN A 468 -37.40 -45.08 2.90
C ASN A 468 -36.72 -45.03 1.52
N ALA A 469 -35.37 -45.08 1.49
CA ALA A 469 -34.52 -44.86 0.31
C ALA A 469 -34.52 -43.40 -0.18
N LEU A 470 -34.45 -42.45 0.75
CA LEU A 470 -34.22 -41.02 0.53
C LEU A 470 -32.88 -40.57 1.15
N ARG A 471 -32.32 -39.46 0.68
CA ARG A 471 -31.27 -38.67 1.36
C ARG A 471 -31.80 -37.29 1.71
N THR A 472 -31.26 -36.72 2.77
CA THR A 472 -31.50 -35.33 3.20
C THR A 472 -30.34 -34.45 2.75
N VAL A 473 -30.65 -33.25 2.24
CA VAL A 473 -29.66 -32.21 1.91
C VAL A 473 -29.85 -31.05 2.88
N GLU A 474 -28.83 -30.78 3.69
CA GLU A 474 -28.85 -29.78 4.76
C GLU A 474 -27.81 -28.68 4.48
N TYR A 475 -28.29 -27.43 4.43
CA TYR A 475 -27.48 -26.25 4.18
C TYR A 475 -26.92 -25.67 5.49
N PHE A 476 -25.73 -25.06 5.42
CA PHE A 476 -25.10 -24.37 6.56
C PHE A 476 -24.25 -23.18 6.10
N TRP A 477 -24.13 -22.15 6.95
CA TRP A 477 -23.24 -21.01 6.67
C TRP A 477 -21.77 -21.43 6.77
N LYS A 478 -20.93 -20.97 5.84
CA LYS A 478 -19.47 -21.24 5.86
C LYS A 478 -18.76 -20.54 7.02
N LEU A 479 -19.35 -19.45 7.53
CA LEU A 479 -18.91 -18.77 8.75
C LEU A 479 -20.13 -18.42 9.61
N THR A 480 -20.40 -19.23 10.62
CA THR A 480 -21.51 -19.05 11.59
C THR A 480 -21.16 -18.07 12.71
N TYR A 481 -22.16 -17.39 13.26
CA TYR A 481 -22.01 -16.58 14.48
C TYR A 481 -21.91 -17.47 15.75
N GLU A 482 -20.95 -17.20 16.64
CA GLU A 482 -20.61 -18.10 17.77
C GLU A 482 -21.79 -18.45 18.69
N SER A 483 -22.72 -17.51 18.91
CA SER A 483 -23.89 -17.73 19.76
C SER A 483 -25.11 -18.33 19.05
N ASN A 484 -25.11 -18.37 17.71
CA ASN A 484 -26.23 -18.93 16.92
C ASN A 484 -25.84 -19.26 15.47
N ALA A 485 -25.76 -20.56 15.16
CA ALA A 485 -25.42 -21.06 13.82
C ALA A 485 -26.45 -20.75 12.71
N VAL A 486 -27.65 -20.25 13.04
CA VAL A 486 -28.66 -19.82 12.05
C VAL A 486 -28.24 -18.56 11.30
N TYR A 487 -27.32 -17.76 11.86
CA TYR A 487 -26.84 -16.51 11.25
C TYR A 487 -25.39 -16.61 10.78
N SER A 488 -25.12 -16.03 9.60
CA SER A 488 -23.76 -15.79 9.12
C SER A 488 -23.08 -14.72 9.98
N ALA A 489 -21.78 -14.87 10.22
CA ALA A 489 -20.94 -13.80 10.76
C ALA A 489 -20.33 -12.92 9.66
N GLU A 490 -20.26 -13.40 8.42
CA GLU A 490 -19.59 -12.73 7.29
C GLU A 490 -20.49 -11.74 6.56
N CYS A 491 -21.80 -12.03 6.45
CA CYS A 491 -22.77 -11.26 5.67
C CYS A 491 -24.01 -10.88 6.52
N SER A 492 -24.80 -9.91 6.07
CA SER A 492 -26.02 -9.45 6.73
C SER A 492 -27.07 -8.95 5.73
N ALA A 493 -28.35 -9.25 5.96
CA ALA A 493 -29.42 -9.14 4.96
C ALA A 493 -29.14 -10.01 3.71
N GLY A 494 -29.96 -9.91 2.66
CA GLY A 494 -29.91 -10.80 1.49
C GLY A 494 -30.66 -12.11 1.68
N ASP A 495 -30.17 -13.19 1.04
CA ASP A 495 -30.79 -14.52 1.07
C ASP A 495 -30.76 -15.16 2.47
N SER A 496 -31.86 -15.80 2.86
CA SER A 496 -31.90 -16.71 4.01
C SER A 496 -31.33 -18.09 3.62
N LEU A 497 -30.79 -18.81 4.61
CA LEU A 497 -30.34 -20.20 4.45
C LEU A 497 -31.50 -21.06 3.89
N PRO A 498 -31.32 -21.84 2.80
CA PRO A 498 -32.42 -22.57 2.18
C PRO A 498 -32.99 -23.70 3.06
N GLU A 499 -34.27 -24.03 2.88
CA GLU A 499 -34.91 -25.14 3.59
C GLU A 499 -34.30 -26.50 3.21
N THR A 500 -34.20 -27.38 4.21
CA THR A 500 -33.72 -28.76 4.06
C THR A 500 -34.61 -29.55 3.09
N LEU A 501 -34.00 -30.18 2.08
CA LEU A 501 -34.72 -30.90 1.02
C LEU A 501 -34.36 -32.40 1.00
N THR A 502 -35.18 -33.21 0.33
CA THR A 502 -34.97 -34.67 0.23
C THR A 502 -34.93 -35.13 -1.22
N ILE A 503 -34.08 -36.13 -1.50
CA ILE A 503 -33.79 -36.67 -2.84
C ILE A 503 -33.81 -38.22 -2.84
N ASP A 504 -34.17 -38.83 -3.97
CA ASP A 504 -34.25 -40.30 -4.10
C ASP A 504 -32.88 -41.00 -4.07
N CYS A 505 -32.81 -42.17 -3.43
CA CYS A 505 -31.63 -43.04 -3.45
C CYS A 505 -31.58 -44.00 -4.64
N GLU A 506 -30.40 -44.11 -5.23
CA GLU A 506 -30.03 -45.05 -6.30
C GLU A 506 -30.04 -46.54 -5.91
N TYR A 507 -29.88 -46.85 -4.62
CA TYR A 507 -29.85 -48.21 -4.09
C TYR A 507 -30.87 -48.36 -2.97
N MET A 508 -31.58 -49.49 -2.96
CA MET A 508 -32.53 -49.79 -1.89
C MET A 508 -31.79 -50.34 -0.65
N PRO A 509 -31.83 -49.67 0.51
CA PRO A 509 -31.14 -50.14 1.71
C PRO A 509 -31.75 -51.42 2.28
N THR A 510 -30.94 -52.23 2.96
CA THR A 510 -31.39 -53.48 3.60
C THR A 510 -32.27 -53.27 4.84
N SER A 511 -32.41 -52.02 5.29
CA SER A 511 -33.34 -51.58 6.32
C SER A 511 -34.75 -51.28 5.78
N SER A 512 -34.97 -51.26 4.46
CA SER A 512 -36.25 -50.80 3.91
C SER A 512 -37.38 -51.84 4.03
N PRO A 513 -38.63 -51.41 4.28
CA PRO A 513 -39.79 -52.30 4.28
C PRO A 513 -39.98 -53.04 2.95
N SER A 514 -39.63 -52.37 1.84
CA SER A 514 -39.69 -52.93 0.48
C SER A 514 -38.71 -54.09 0.29
N PHE A 515 -37.47 -53.97 0.79
CA PHE A 515 -36.51 -55.08 0.76
C PHE A 515 -36.97 -56.26 1.63
N ALA A 516 -37.53 -56.01 2.81
CA ALA A 516 -38.09 -57.05 3.67
C ALA A 516 -39.22 -57.82 2.95
N ALA A 517 -40.13 -57.12 2.27
CA ALA A 517 -41.21 -57.74 1.49
C ALA A 517 -40.69 -58.61 0.33
N VAL A 518 -39.73 -58.12 -0.44
CA VAL A 518 -39.08 -58.90 -1.53
C VAL A 518 -38.36 -60.13 -0.98
N THR A 519 -37.68 -60.01 0.15
CA THR A 519 -36.95 -61.12 0.79
C THR A 519 -37.90 -62.19 1.32
N VAL A 520 -39.01 -61.80 1.96
CA VAL A 520 -40.06 -62.76 2.40
C VAL A 520 -40.68 -63.49 1.21
N PHE A 521 -40.98 -62.78 0.12
CA PHE A 521 -41.48 -63.41 -1.11
C PHE A 521 -40.47 -64.39 -1.71
N ALA A 522 -39.19 -64.02 -1.77
CA ALA A 522 -38.11 -64.89 -2.23
C ALA A 522 -37.99 -66.17 -1.38
N VAL A 523 -38.06 -66.06 -0.05
CA VAL A 523 -38.05 -67.23 0.85
C VAL A 523 -39.25 -68.15 0.61
N ILE A 524 -40.45 -67.61 0.40
CA ILE A 524 -41.65 -68.40 0.07
C ILE A 524 -41.44 -69.17 -1.25
N VAL A 525 -40.91 -68.51 -2.28
CA VAL A 525 -40.60 -69.16 -3.57
C VAL A 525 -39.54 -70.26 -3.41
N ALA A 526 -38.47 -70.03 -2.64
CA ALA A 526 -37.44 -71.04 -2.37
C ALA A 526 -38.01 -72.28 -1.64
N VAL A 527 -38.91 -72.09 -0.67
CA VAL A 527 -39.60 -73.19 0.02
C VAL A 527 -40.49 -73.98 -0.94
N LEU A 528 -41.23 -73.30 -1.82
CA LEU A 528 -42.06 -73.96 -2.84
C LEU A 528 -41.22 -74.76 -3.85
N LEU A 529 -40.06 -74.24 -4.28
CA LEU A 529 -39.10 -74.95 -5.12
C LEU A 529 -38.53 -76.19 -4.42
N PHE A 530 -38.22 -76.11 -3.11
CA PHE A 530 -37.71 -77.23 -2.32
C PHE A 530 -38.76 -78.35 -2.17
N VAL A 531 -40.01 -77.99 -1.86
CA VAL A 531 -41.13 -78.92 -1.82
C VAL A 531 -41.37 -79.56 -3.19
N ALA A 532 -41.28 -78.79 -4.28
CA ALA A 532 -41.39 -79.32 -5.64
C ALA A 532 -40.29 -80.36 -5.96
N ILE A 533 -39.04 -80.13 -5.56
CA ILE A 533 -37.95 -81.11 -5.69
C ILE A 533 -38.30 -82.41 -4.94
N ILE A 534 -38.74 -82.32 -3.68
CA ILE A 534 -39.12 -83.51 -2.88
C ILE A 534 -40.28 -84.27 -3.53
N VAL A 535 -41.29 -83.57 -4.05
CA VAL A 535 -42.45 -84.17 -4.73
C VAL A 535 -42.01 -84.88 -6.02
N VAL A 536 -41.21 -84.23 -6.87
CA VAL A 536 -40.72 -84.81 -8.13
C VAL A 536 -39.79 -86.00 -7.87
N TYR A 537 -38.97 -85.97 -6.82
CA TYR A 537 -38.12 -87.09 -6.40
C TYR A 537 -38.96 -88.29 -5.92
N LYS A 538 -39.90 -88.09 -4.99
CA LYS A 538 -40.79 -89.16 -4.48
C LYS A 538 -41.68 -89.74 -5.59
N GLN A 539 -42.23 -88.88 -6.44
CA GLN A 539 -43.15 -89.29 -7.51
C GLN A 539 -42.45 -89.66 -8.84
N ARG A 540 -41.12 -89.84 -8.85
CA ARG A 540 -40.32 -90.17 -10.06
C ARG A 540 -40.82 -91.36 -10.89
N ASN A 541 -41.55 -92.29 -10.26
CA ASN A 541 -42.14 -93.47 -10.90
C ASN A 541 -43.48 -93.20 -11.60
N ALA A 542 -44.19 -92.11 -11.26
CA ALA A 542 -45.50 -91.78 -11.81
C ALA A 542 -45.44 -91.58 -13.33
N PRO A 543 -46.43 -92.08 -14.11
CA PRO A 543 -46.32 -92.18 -15.57
C PRO A 543 -46.14 -90.83 -16.27
N ILE A 544 -46.69 -89.75 -15.71
CA ILE A 544 -46.57 -88.38 -16.25
C ILE A 544 -45.16 -87.84 -16.04
N ILE A 545 -44.67 -87.82 -14.80
CA ILE A 545 -43.31 -87.33 -14.44
C ILE A 545 -42.23 -88.17 -15.14
N ARG A 546 -42.40 -89.49 -15.16
CA ARG A 546 -41.50 -90.44 -15.84
C ARG A 546 -41.47 -90.26 -17.37
N ARG A 547 -42.58 -89.79 -17.98
CA ARG A 547 -42.65 -89.41 -19.40
C ARG A 547 -41.98 -88.05 -19.65
N SER A 548 -42.15 -87.09 -18.75
CA SER A 548 -41.57 -85.73 -18.84
C SER A 548 -40.03 -85.71 -18.66
N GLN A 549 -39.49 -86.70 -17.93
CA GLN A 549 -38.09 -86.85 -17.47
C GLN A 549 -37.80 -86.03 -16.21
N TYR A 550 -37.84 -86.69 -15.04
CA TYR A 550 -37.61 -86.05 -13.75
C TYR A 550 -36.25 -85.34 -13.64
N GLU A 551 -35.19 -85.85 -14.30
CA GLU A 551 -33.85 -85.25 -14.33
C GLU A 551 -33.86 -83.80 -14.87
N MET A 552 -34.65 -83.55 -15.93
CA MET A 552 -34.79 -82.21 -16.52
C MET A 552 -35.54 -81.26 -15.58
N LEU A 553 -36.53 -81.79 -14.86
CA LEU A 553 -37.37 -81.01 -13.96
C LEU A 553 -36.61 -80.62 -12.67
N HIS A 554 -35.74 -81.50 -12.15
CA HIS A 554 -34.85 -81.17 -11.03
C HIS A 554 -33.88 -80.04 -11.39
N LEU A 555 -33.28 -80.07 -12.59
CA LEU A 555 -32.38 -78.99 -13.06
C LEU A 555 -33.11 -77.64 -13.16
N MET A 556 -34.32 -77.61 -13.75
CA MET A 556 -35.13 -76.38 -13.82
C MET A 556 -35.46 -75.82 -12.42
N LEU A 557 -35.80 -76.69 -11.46
CA LEU A 557 -36.06 -76.29 -10.07
C LEU A 557 -34.79 -75.80 -9.36
N PHE A 558 -33.63 -76.41 -9.61
CA PHE A 558 -32.34 -75.98 -9.07
C PHE A 558 -31.94 -74.59 -9.59
N GLY A 559 -32.13 -74.33 -10.88
CA GLY A 559 -31.93 -73.00 -11.46
C GLY A 559 -32.80 -71.90 -10.83
N GLY A 560 -34.02 -72.27 -10.41
CA GLY A 560 -34.91 -71.38 -9.67
C GLY A 560 -34.28 -70.82 -8.38
N PHE A 561 -33.49 -71.61 -7.65
CA PHE A 561 -32.83 -71.12 -6.42
C PHE A 561 -31.81 -70.02 -6.70
N PHE A 562 -31.01 -70.13 -7.78
CA PHE A 562 -30.07 -69.07 -8.16
C PHE A 562 -30.80 -67.77 -8.54
N THR A 563 -31.89 -67.87 -9.31
CA THR A 563 -32.70 -66.67 -9.66
C THR A 563 -33.36 -66.03 -8.42
N THR A 564 -33.78 -66.84 -7.45
CA THR A 564 -34.34 -66.36 -6.18
C THR A 564 -33.26 -65.71 -5.30
N GLY A 565 -32.04 -66.26 -5.28
CA GLY A 565 -30.90 -65.65 -4.60
C GLY A 565 -30.46 -64.33 -5.24
N ALA A 566 -30.49 -64.24 -6.57
CA ALA A 566 -30.20 -63.00 -7.30
C ALA A 566 -31.13 -61.85 -6.86
N ALA A 567 -32.45 -62.11 -6.77
CA ALA A 567 -33.44 -61.10 -6.38
C ALA A 567 -33.15 -60.46 -5.00
N VAL A 568 -32.56 -61.20 -4.06
CA VAL A 568 -32.14 -60.68 -2.76
C VAL A 568 -30.79 -59.94 -2.88
N ALA A 569 -29.84 -60.49 -3.65
CA ALA A 569 -28.50 -59.92 -3.81
C ALA A 569 -28.47 -58.55 -4.52
N TYR A 570 -29.51 -58.18 -5.27
CA TYR A 570 -29.60 -56.86 -5.93
C TYR A 570 -29.90 -55.69 -4.99
N ALA A 571 -30.32 -55.93 -3.75
CA ALA A 571 -30.50 -54.89 -2.74
C ALA A 571 -29.20 -54.57 -1.97
N GLY A 572 -29.21 -53.51 -1.17
CA GLY A 572 -28.09 -53.04 -0.36
C GLY A 572 -27.09 -52.15 -1.11
N ARG A 573 -26.36 -51.35 -0.33
CA ARG A 573 -25.30 -50.44 -0.80
C ARG A 573 -24.29 -51.22 -1.66
N PRO A 574 -23.88 -50.72 -2.84
CA PRO A 574 -22.84 -51.34 -3.64
C PRO A 574 -21.57 -51.60 -2.83
N THR A 575 -21.11 -52.85 -2.85
CA THR A 575 -19.86 -53.30 -2.25
C THR A 575 -19.18 -54.26 -3.22
N GLN A 576 -17.85 -54.38 -3.15
CA GLN A 576 -17.07 -55.24 -4.05
C GLN A 576 -17.62 -56.68 -4.13
N ALA A 577 -18.07 -57.23 -2.99
CA ALA A 577 -18.70 -58.54 -2.93
C ALA A 577 -20.09 -58.59 -3.63
N LEU A 578 -20.98 -57.62 -3.38
CA LEU A 578 -22.30 -57.60 -4.01
C LEU A 578 -22.22 -57.34 -5.52
N CYS A 579 -21.33 -56.45 -5.96
CA CYS A 579 -21.13 -56.16 -7.37
C CYS A 579 -20.63 -57.39 -8.16
N GLY A 580 -19.77 -58.23 -7.57
CA GLY A 580 -19.38 -59.52 -8.14
C GLY A 580 -20.44 -60.63 -8.04
N VAL A 581 -21.22 -60.70 -6.95
CA VAL A 581 -22.21 -61.78 -6.79
C VAL A 581 -23.48 -61.59 -7.65
N ARG A 582 -23.89 -60.34 -7.89
CA ARG A 582 -25.12 -59.99 -8.66
C ARG A 582 -25.15 -60.64 -10.07
N PRO A 583 -24.14 -60.48 -10.95
CA PRO A 583 -24.16 -61.10 -12.28
C PRO A 583 -24.13 -62.64 -12.25
N ILE A 584 -23.35 -63.23 -11.35
CA ILE A 584 -23.14 -64.69 -11.27
C ILE A 584 -24.45 -65.41 -10.99
N LEU A 585 -25.24 -64.95 -10.01
CA LEU A 585 -26.49 -65.62 -9.62
C LEU A 585 -27.54 -65.58 -10.74
N VAL A 586 -27.64 -64.47 -11.49
CA VAL A 586 -28.55 -64.35 -12.64
C VAL A 586 -28.15 -65.33 -13.75
N CYS A 587 -26.88 -65.33 -14.15
CA CYS A 587 -26.38 -66.19 -15.23
C CYS A 587 -26.48 -67.68 -14.87
N MET A 588 -26.01 -68.08 -13.68
CA MET A 588 -26.11 -69.47 -13.19
C MET A 588 -27.56 -69.96 -13.20
N GLY A 589 -28.50 -69.14 -12.73
CA GLY A 589 -29.94 -69.47 -12.75
C GLY A 589 -30.46 -69.67 -14.17
N PHE A 590 -30.19 -68.72 -15.07
CA PHE A 590 -30.62 -68.78 -16.46
C PHE A 590 -30.05 -70.01 -17.18
N THR A 591 -28.72 -70.21 -17.16
CA THR A 591 -28.06 -71.35 -17.83
C THR A 591 -28.60 -72.69 -17.33
N THR A 592 -28.91 -72.82 -16.03
CA THR A 592 -29.50 -74.05 -15.50
C THR A 592 -30.90 -74.31 -16.10
N ILE A 593 -31.76 -73.29 -16.15
CA ILE A 593 -33.14 -73.41 -16.64
C ILE A 593 -33.17 -73.61 -18.16
N PHE A 594 -32.51 -72.73 -18.91
CA PHE A 594 -32.50 -72.76 -20.38
C PHE A 594 -31.69 -73.92 -20.92
N GLY A 595 -30.57 -74.30 -20.29
CA GLY A 595 -29.82 -75.51 -20.62
C GLY A 595 -30.69 -76.78 -20.49
N ALA A 596 -31.50 -76.89 -19.43
CA ALA A 596 -32.46 -77.98 -19.27
C ALA A 596 -33.58 -77.96 -20.33
N LEU A 597 -34.07 -76.79 -20.72
CA LEU A 597 -35.04 -76.63 -21.82
C LEU A 597 -34.45 -77.03 -23.18
N VAL A 598 -33.24 -76.58 -23.50
CA VAL A 598 -32.51 -76.92 -24.74
C VAL A 598 -32.24 -78.41 -24.82
N ILE A 599 -31.78 -79.06 -23.75
CA ILE A 599 -31.54 -80.51 -23.71
C ILE A 599 -32.85 -81.29 -23.92
N LYS A 600 -33.96 -80.85 -23.33
CA LYS A 600 -35.30 -81.42 -23.53
C LYS A 600 -35.74 -81.32 -25.00
N SER A 601 -35.53 -80.17 -25.65
CA SER A 601 -35.87 -79.92 -27.06
C SER A 601 -34.97 -80.69 -28.04
N LEU A 602 -33.65 -80.71 -27.81
CA LEU A 602 -32.69 -81.46 -28.63
C LEU A 602 -32.96 -82.98 -28.60
N ARG A 603 -33.47 -83.51 -27.48
CA ARG A 603 -33.92 -84.91 -27.42
C ARG A 603 -35.14 -85.15 -28.33
N VAL A 604 -36.10 -84.23 -28.38
CA VAL A 604 -37.29 -84.35 -29.24
C VAL A 604 -36.88 -84.28 -30.72
N TYR A 605 -36.06 -83.29 -31.10
CA TYR A 605 -35.52 -83.15 -32.46
C TYR A 605 -34.80 -84.42 -32.95
N ARG A 606 -33.94 -85.02 -32.12
CA ARG A 606 -33.21 -86.27 -32.44
C ARG A 606 -34.10 -87.52 -32.54
N VAL A 607 -35.34 -87.48 -32.05
CA VAL A 607 -36.32 -88.57 -32.23
C VAL A 607 -37.00 -88.46 -33.61
N PHE A 608 -37.30 -87.25 -34.07
CA PHE A 608 -37.87 -87.03 -35.41
C PHE A 608 -36.83 -87.22 -36.54
N MET A 609 -35.58 -86.78 -36.35
CA MET A 609 -34.50 -86.89 -37.36
C MET A 609 -33.89 -88.30 -37.50
N ARG A 610 -34.66 -89.38 -37.29
CA ARG A 610 -34.22 -90.77 -37.53
C ARG A 610 -35.34 -91.58 -38.20
N SER A 611 -35.10 -91.96 -39.46
CA SER A 611 -36.04 -92.70 -40.32
C SER A 611 -36.45 -94.10 -39.81
N ALA A 612 -35.77 -94.63 -38.79
CA ALA A 612 -36.21 -95.80 -38.04
C ALA A 612 -36.37 -95.41 -36.56
N MET A 613 -37.56 -95.66 -35.98
CA MET A 613 -37.94 -95.31 -34.60
C MET A 613 -37.24 -96.17 -33.52
N LYS A 614 -35.91 -96.19 -33.52
CA LYS A 614 -35.10 -96.93 -32.53
C LYS A 614 -34.90 -96.08 -31.28
N ARG A 615 -35.46 -96.52 -30.14
CA ARG A 615 -35.49 -95.81 -28.85
C ARG A 615 -34.08 -95.49 -28.31
N VAL A 616 -33.55 -94.32 -28.65
CA VAL A 616 -32.27 -93.82 -28.11
C VAL A 616 -32.44 -93.47 -26.61
N LYS A 617 -31.88 -94.30 -25.72
CA LYS A 617 -31.63 -93.90 -24.33
C LYS A 617 -30.56 -92.81 -24.33
N VAL A 618 -30.93 -91.58 -23.99
CA VAL A 618 -29.96 -90.54 -23.61
C VAL A 618 -29.58 -90.78 -22.15
N THR A 619 -28.33 -91.20 -21.91
CA THR A 619 -27.79 -91.42 -20.56
C THR A 619 -27.63 -90.10 -19.81
N LEU A 620 -27.87 -90.08 -18.50
CA LEU A 620 -27.68 -88.92 -17.62
C LEU A 620 -26.30 -88.24 -17.80
N PHE A 621 -25.25 -89.03 -17.99
CA PHE A 621 -23.89 -88.53 -18.27
C PHE A 621 -23.80 -87.67 -19.54
N ARG A 622 -24.57 -87.97 -20.59
CA ARG A 622 -24.63 -87.13 -21.82
C ARG A 622 -25.45 -85.85 -21.63
N ILE A 623 -26.39 -85.84 -20.68
CA ILE A 623 -27.15 -84.65 -20.29
C ILE A 623 -26.22 -83.70 -19.53
N LEU A 624 -25.59 -84.20 -18.46
CA LEU A 624 -24.66 -83.41 -17.65
C LEU A 624 -23.46 -82.91 -18.46
N LYS A 625 -22.91 -83.72 -19.39
CA LYS A 625 -21.84 -83.26 -20.29
C LYS A 625 -22.27 -82.12 -21.23
N ILE A 626 -23.54 -82.05 -21.66
CA ILE A 626 -24.01 -80.92 -22.49
C ILE A 626 -24.20 -79.67 -21.62
N LEU A 627 -24.81 -79.80 -20.44
CA LEU A 627 -25.00 -78.68 -19.52
C LEU A 627 -23.65 -78.11 -19.03
N SER A 628 -22.69 -78.99 -18.75
CA SER A 628 -21.32 -78.62 -18.36
C SER A 628 -20.57 -77.83 -19.44
N ILE A 629 -20.89 -77.98 -20.73
CA ILE A 629 -20.26 -77.19 -21.79
C ILE A 629 -20.73 -75.73 -21.71
N PHE A 630 -22.01 -75.48 -21.40
CA PHE A 630 -22.53 -74.14 -21.19
C PHE A 630 -21.90 -73.49 -19.94
N TYR A 631 -21.91 -74.17 -18.78
CA TYR A 631 -21.26 -73.63 -17.58
C TYR A 631 -19.75 -73.38 -17.76
N ILE A 632 -19.02 -74.20 -18.53
CA ILE A 632 -17.61 -73.92 -18.83
C ILE A 632 -17.46 -72.65 -19.68
N GLY A 633 -18.38 -72.40 -20.62
CA GLY A 633 -18.47 -71.14 -21.33
C GLY A 633 -18.70 -69.95 -20.39
N ASP A 634 -19.72 -70.03 -19.54
CA ASP A 634 -20.06 -68.98 -18.57
C ASP A 634 -18.89 -68.70 -17.60
N ILE A 635 -18.22 -69.75 -17.09
CA ILE A 635 -17.05 -69.61 -16.22
C ILE A 635 -15.89 -68.95 -16.95
N VAL A 636 -15.60 -69.30 -18.20
CA VAL A 636 -14.55 -68.65 -19.01
C VAL A 636 -14.90 -67.17 -19.25
N ILE A 637 -16.17 -66.84 -19.50
CA ILE A 637 -16.63 -65.46 -19.66
C ILE A 637 -16.48 -64.66 -18.36
N PHE A 638 -16.91 -65.20 -17.21
CA PHE A 638 -16.75 -64.53 -15.92
C PHE A 638 -15.29 -64.36 -15.50
N VAL A 639 -14.44 -65.38 -15.71
CA VAL A 639 -13.01 -65.28 -15.40
C VAL A 639 -12.32 -64.27 -16.32
N ALA A 640 -12.64 -64.25 -17.62
CA ALA A 640 -12.11 -63.27 -18.56
C ALA A 640 -12.57 -61.84 -18.23
N TRP A 641 -13.85 -61.65 -17.89
CA TRP A 641 -14.39 -60.35 -17.48
C TRP A 641 -13.74 -59.86 -16.18
N TYR A 642 -13.73 -60.67 -15.11
CA TYR A 642 -13.21 -60.24 -13.81
C TYR A 642 -11.68 -60.10 -13.77
N ALA A 643 -10.95 -60.75 -14.68
CA ALA A 643 -9.52 -60.54 -14.86
C ALA A 643 -9.19 -59.29 -15.69
N ALA A 644 -10.13 -58.78 -16.48
CA ALA A 644 -9.95 -57.57 -17.30
C ALA A 644 -10.51 -56.30 -16.61
N ASP A 645 -11.65 -56.42 -15.93
CA ASP A 645 -12.52 -55.32 -15.52
C ASP A 645 -13.50 -55.81 -14.44
N PHE A 646 -13.03 -55.95 -13.19
CA PHE A 646 -13.89 -56.36 -12.06
C PHE A 646 -14.93 -55.27 -11.75
N PRO A 647 -16.22 -55.60 -11.52
CA PRO A 647 -17.25 -54.61 -11.24
C PRO A 647 -17.11 -54.03 -9.82
N GLU A 648 -16.59 -52.81 -9.71
CA GLU A 648 -16.34 -52.13 -8.43
C GLU A 648 -17.43 -51.09 -8.09
N PRO A 649 -17.63 -50.78 -6.79
CA PRO A 649 -18.52 -49.69 -6.37
C PRO A 649 -17.89 -48.33 -6.72
N THR A 650 -18.33 -47.75 -7.84
CA THR A 650 -17.86 -46.44 -8.33
C THR A 650 -18.78 -45.33 -7.85
N ILE A 651 -18.20 -44.25 -7.32
CA ILE A 651 -18.91 -42.99 -7.05
C ILE A 651 -18.85 -42.11 -8.30
N LYS A 652 -19.98 -41.54 -8.68
CA LYS A 652 -20.10 -40.53 -9.74
C LYS A 652 -20.78 -39.30 -9.20
N THR A 653 -20.04 -38.21 -9.11
CA THR A 653 -20.57 -36.89 -8.80
C THR A 653 -21.36 -36.39 -10.02
N GLU A 654 -22.67 -36.22 -9.88
CA GLU A 654 -23.57 -35.71 -10.92
C GLU A 654 -24.25 -34.42 -10.46
N ASP A 655 -24.55 -33.50 -11.37
CA ASP A 655 -25.36 -32.32 -11.06
C ASP A 655 -26.75 -32.74 -10.57
N ALA A 656 -27.20 -32.15 -9.46
CA ALA A 656 -28.53 -32.42 -8.92
C ALA A 656 -29.62 -31.77 -9.78
N THR A 657 -30.70 -32.51 -10.03
CA THR A 657 -31.89 -32.00 -10.73
C THR A 657 -32.84 -31.25 -9.80
N GLU A 658 -32.68 -31.45 -8.48
CA GLU A 658 -33.57 -30.98 -7.43
C GLU A 658 -33.07 -29.70 -6.74
N PHE A 659 -31.76 -29.42 -6.79
CA PHE A 659 -31.13 -28.27 -6.13
C PHE A 659 -29.85 -27.81 -6.84
N ARG A 660 -29.31 -26.65 -6.45
CA ARG A 660 -28.06 -26.11 -7.00
C ARG A 660 -26.85 -26.71 -6.29
N GLY A 661 -26.42 -27.88 -6.75
CA GLY A 661 -25.23 -28.57 -6.28
C GLY A 661 -25.01 -29.88 -7.02
N THR A 662 -24.09 -30.69 -6.50
CA THR A 662 -23.72 -32.00 -7.02
C THR A 662 -24.02 -33.09 -6.00
N VAL A 663 -24.43 -34.27 -6.45
CA VAL A 663 -24.70 -35.43 -5.59
C VAL A 663 -23.85 -36.62 -6.04
N ASP A 664 -23.21 -37.26 -5.06
CA ASP A 664 -22.43 -38.47 -5.27
C ASP A 664 -23.31 -39.71 -5.40
N ARG A 665 -23.33 -40.31 -6.60
CA ARG A 665 -24.08 -41.52 -6.94
C ARG A 665 -23.17 -42.75 -6.99
N ILE A 666 -23.32 -43.64 -6.02
CA ILE A 666 -22.61 -44.91 -5.85
C ILE A 666 -23.33 -46.03 -6.64
N SER A 667 -22.68 -46.55 -7.69
CA SER A 667 -23.18 -47.67 -8.49
C SER A 667 -22.11 -48.76 -8.72
N CYS A 668 -22.51 -50.00 -8.96
CA CYS A 668 -21.58 -51.01 -9.47
C CYS A 668 -21.25 -50.67 -10.94
N SER A 669 -19.99 -50.33 -11.25
CA SER A 669 -19.56 -49.99 -12.61
C SER A 669 -18.44 -50.92 -13.10
N SER A 670 -18.38 -51.06 -14.41
CA SER A 670 -17.38 -51.85 -15.14
C SER A 670 -17.09 -51.12 -16.45
N SER A 671 -15.83 -50.84 -16.75
CA SER A 671 -15.41 -50.05 -17.92
C SER A 671 -15.80 -50.69 -19.27
N SER A 672 -15.97 -52.01 -19.31
CA SER A 672 -16.12 -52.80 -20.52
C SER A 672 -17.57 -53.12 -20.88
N PHE A 673 -18.24 -52.19 -21.58
CA PHE A 673 -19.58 -52.38 -22.18
C PHE A 673 -19.73 -53.68 -22.99
N ILE A 674 -18.64 -54.15 -23.61
CA ILE A 674 -18.63 -55.35 -24.46
C ILE A 674 -19.04 -56.62 -23.68
N PHE A 675 -18.61 -56.77 -22.43
CA PHE A 675 -18.87 -57.99 -21.65
C PHE A 675 -20.26 -58.00 -21.01
N THR A 676 -20.77 -56.84 -20.57
CA THR A 676 -22.16 -56.70 -20.13
C THR A 676 -23.15 -56.86 -21.30
N ALA A 677 -22.82 -56.37 -22.50
CA ALA A 677 -23.60 -56.62 -23.72
C ALA A 677 -23.54 -58.08 -24.21
N LEU A 678 -22.39 -58.76 -24.06
CA LEU A 678 -22.28 -60.20 -24.34
C LEU A 678 -23.14 -61.03 -23.37
N LEU A 679 -23.18 -60.65 -22.09
CA LEU A 679 -24.00 -61.34 -21.10
C LEU A 679 -25.49 -61.20 -21.44
N SER A 680 -25.98 -60.00 -21.78
CA SER A 680 -27.39 -59.83 -22.19
C SER A 680 -27.71 -60.54 -23.51
N HIS A 681 -26.82 -60.53 -24.51
CA HIS A 681 -27.02 -61.30 -25.75
C HIS A 681 -26.97 -62.82 -25.57
N LEU A 682 -26.30 -63.35 -24.53
CA LEU A 682 -26.38 -64.78 -24.18
C LEU A 682 -27.69 -65.16 -23.49
N LEU A 683 -28.36 -64.20 -22.83
CA LEU A 683 -29.72 -64.37 -22.30
C LEU A 683 -30.78 -64.26 -23.41
N GLU A 684 -30.53 -63.49 -24.48
CA GLU A 684 -31.48 -63.23 -25.58
C GLU A 684 -31.20 -64.06 -26.84
N GLY A 685 -31.66 -65.32 -26.83
CA GLY A 685 -31.62 -66.23 -27.98
C GLY A 685 -32.54 -65.82 -29.14
N HIS A 686 -32.12 -64.80 -29.91
CA HIS A 686 -32.79 -64.18 -31.07
C HIS A 686 -33.98 -63.24 -30.74
N PRO A 687 -34.27 -62.26 -31.63
CA PRO A 687 -34.47 -60.88 -31.17
C PRO A 687 -35.91 -60.46 -30.89
N THR A 688 -36.11 -59.85 -29.72
CA THR A 688 -37.17 -58.88 -29.46
C THR A 688 -36.55 -57.64 -28.82
N HIS A 689 -36.75 -56.46 -29.42
CA HIS A 689 -36.16 -55.22 -28.90
C HIS A 689 -36.59 -54.93 -27.45
N VAL A 690 -35.66 -55.01 -26.52
CA VAL A 690 -35.73 -54.34 -25.21
C VAL A 690 -34.56 -53.36 -25.13
N GLY A 691 -34.76 -52.18 -25.74
CA GLY A 691 -34.02 -51.00 -25.30
C GLY A 691 -34.41 -50.65 -23.86
N ALA A 692 -33.54 -49.92 -23.17
CA ALA A 692 -33.65 -49.50 -21.77
C ALA A 692 -35.06 -49.54 -21.15
N LEU A 693 -35.20 -50.30 -20.05
CA LEU A 693 -36.23 -50.06 -19.04
C LEU A 693 -35.71 -48.99 -18.08
N PRO A 694 -36.08 -47.70 -18.23
CA PRO A 694 -36.02 -46.79 -17.10
C PRO A 694 -37.01 -47.27 -16.03
N VAL A 695 -36.67 -47.09 -14.75
CA VAL A 695 -37.63 -47.27 -13.67
C VAL A 695 -38.67 -46.16 -13.77
N LEU A 696 -39.94 -46.53 -13.96
CA LEU A 696 -41.08 -45.63 -13.81
C LEU A 696 -42.13 -46.29 -12.88
N PRO A 697 -42.87 -45.48 -12.09
CA PRO A 697 -43.26 -45.90 -10.74
C PRO A 697 -44.48 -46.82 -10.67
N HIS A 698 -44.57 -47.54 -9.55
CA HIS A 698 -45.70 -48.39 -9.20
C HIS A 698 -47.03 -47.62 -9.14
N SER A 699 -48.02 -48.01 -9.95
CA SER A 699 -49.40 -48.12 -9.43
C SER A 699 -50.27 -49.11 -10.21
N GLN A 700 -50.99 -49.93 -9.41
CA GLN A 700 -52.30 -50.56 -9.62
C GLN A 700 -52.37 -52.08 -9.42
N CYS A 701 -53.49 -52.51 -8.82
CA CYS A 701 -53.63 -53.78 -8.13
C CYS A 701 -54.19 -54.91 -9.01
N VAL A 702 -53.81 -56.14 -8.65
CA VAL A 702 -54.42 -57.38 -9.12
C VAL A 702 -55.89 -57.48 -8.68
N ARG A 703 -56.76 -58.04 -9.53
CA ARG A 703 -58.04 -58.64 -9.11
C ARG A 703 -58.21 -60.03 -9.72
N GLY A 704 -58.55 -61.01 -8.88
CA GLY A 704 -59.11 -62.30 -9.30
C GLY A 704 -60.62 -62.21 -9.56
N LEU A 705 -61.23 -63.35 -9.92
CA LEU A 705 -62.64 -63.46 -10.30
C LEU A 705 -63.40 -64.53 -9.51
N SER A 706 -64.74 -64.38 -9.49
CA SER A 706 -65.78 -65.24 -8.86
C SER A 706 -65.85 -65.22 -7.31
N GLY A 707 -67.04 -65.16 -6.69
CA GLY A 707 -68.36 -64.97 -7.30
C GLY A 707 -69.56 -64.84 -6.33
N THR A 708 -70.74 -64.60 -6.92
CA THR A 708 -72.12 -64.78 -6.39
C THR A 708 -72.59 -64.06 -5.10
N SER A 709 -73.20 -62.88 -5.31
CA SER A 709 -74.61 -62.53 -4.97
C SER A 709 -75.22 -62.83 -3.59
N VAL A 710 -75.70 -61.78 -2.91
CA VAL A 710 -77.13 -61.56 -2.52
C VAL A 710 -77.36 -60.04 -2.31
N ASP A 711 -78.61 -59.56 -2.45
CA ASP A 711 -78.97 -58.13 -2.56
C ASP A 711 -79.96 -57.68 -1.46
N PHE A 712 -79.70 -56.55 -0.77
CA PHE A 712 -80.68 -55.49 -0.52
C PHE A 712 -80.08 -54.18 0.09
N ARG A 713 -80.43 -53.03 -0.52
CA ARG A 713 -80.90 -51.71 0.06
C ARG A 713 -80.41 -51.25 1.47
N LEU A 714 -80.21 -49.95 1.78
CA LEU A 714 -80.76 -48.69 1.21
C LEU A 714 -80.05 -47.40 1.76
N ARG A 715 -79.65 -46.44 0.89
CA ARG A 715 -79.24 -45.01 1.18
C ARG A 715 -78.00 -44.83 2.13
N ARG A 716 -77.24 -43.71 2.14
CA ARG A 716 -77.31 -42.35 1.54
C ARG A 716 -75.86 -41.76 1.52
N GLY A 717 -75.46 -40.88 0.57
CA GLY A 717 -74.35 -39.91 0.81
C GLY A 717 -73.26 -39.70 -0.27
N CYS A 718 -73.45 -38.65 -1.09
CA CYS A 718 -72.48 -37.64 -1.59
C CYS A 718 -71.10 -37.95 -2.27
N ALA A 719 -70.81 -37.10 -3.27
CA ALA A 719 -69.51 -36.65 -3.81
C ALA A 719 -68.67 -37.55 -4.74
N GLY A 720 -67.95 -36.91 -5.70
CA GLY A 720 -66.93 -37.52 -6.57
C GLY A 720 -67.29 -37.57 -8.07
N GLY A 721 -66.79 -36.63 -8.88
CA GLY A 721 -66.86 -36.67 -10.36
C GLY A 721 -65.62 -37.32 -10.98
N VAL A 722 -65.78 -38.06 -12.09
CA VAL A 722 -64.75 -38.96 -12.65
C VAL A 722 -64.59 -38.77 -14.17
N PRO A 723 -63.35 -38.73 -14.72
CA PRO A 723 -63.09 -38.66 -16.17
C PRO A 723 -63.04 -40.04 -16.85
N ARG A 724 -63.07 -40.09 -18.20
CA ARG A 724 -62.68 -41.29 -18.97
C ARG A 724 -62.15 -40.98 -20.39
N TYR A 725 -61.22 -41.83 -20.83
CA TYR A 725 -60.60 -41.84 -22.17
C TYR A 725 -61.02 -43.08 -22.99
N HIS A 726 -60.89 -42.98 -24.32
CA HIS A 726 -60.83 -44.05 -25.34
C HIS A 726 -60.15 -43.43 -26.60
N ALA A 727 -59.41 -44.12 -27.48
CA ALA A 727 -58.78 -45.45 -27.48
C ALA A 727 -57.61 -45.49 -28.53
N HIS A 728 -56.92 -46.63 -28.69
CA HIS A 728 -55.75 -46.82 -29.58
C HIS A 728 -56.07 -46.96 -31.09
N VAL A 729 -55.05 -46.85 -31.97
CA VAL A 729 -54.53 -47.96 -32.84
C VAL A 729 -53.29 -47.51 -33.68
N VAL A 730 -52.46 -48.46 -34.13
CA VAL A 730 -51.15 -48.32 -34.83
C VAL A 730 -51.29 -48.45 -36.38
N PRO A 731 -50.28 -48.12 -37.21
CA PRO A 731 -49.50 -49.19 -37.88
C PRO A 731 -48.02 -48.92 -38.26
N LEU A 732 -47.32 -49.99 -38.68
CA LEU A 732 -46.05 -50.06 -39.45
C LEU A 732 -46.33 -50.77 -40.81
N PRO A 733 -45.40 -50.99 -41.79
CA PRO A 733 -43.99 -50.57 -41.95
C PRO A 733 -43.65 -49.94 -43.36
N LYS A 734 -42.35 -49.82 -43.68
CA LYS A 734 -41.71 -49.26 -44.90
C LYS A 734 -42.03 -49.98 -46.23
N LEU A 735 -41.99 -49.28 -47.38
CA LEU A 735 -41.33 -49.72 -48.66
C LEU A 735 -41.25 -48.61 -49.78
N PHE A 736 -40.19 -48.65 -50.60
CA PHE A 736 -39.95 -48.07 -51.96
C PHE A 736 -40.30 -46.61 -52.44
N ARG A 737 -39.24 -45.89 -52.86
CA ARG A 737 -38.98 -45.12 -54.13
C ARG A 737 -39.85 -43.93 -54.63
N LEU A 738 -39.08 -42.94 -55.15
CA LEU A 738 -39.25 -42.06 -56.35
C LEU A 738 -39.74 -40.59 -56.23
N LYS A 739 -38.88 -39.70 -56.78
CA LYS A 739 -39.05 -38.38 -57.43
C LYS A 739 -39.50 -37.10 -56.68
N GLU A 740 -38.68 -36.05 -56.87
CA GLU A 740 -38.95 -34.68 -57.41
C GLU A 740 -40.42 -34.18 -57.35
N VAL A 741 -40.75 -32.93 -56.97
CA VAL A 741 -40.34 -31.64 -57.62
C VAL A 741 -40.51 -30.41 -56.70
N VAL A 742 -39.62 -29.43 -56.93
CA VAL A 742 -39.56 -27.97 -56.62
C VAL A 742 -40.86 -27.18 -56.28
N LEU A 743 -40.74 -26.25 -55.30
CA LEU A 743 -41.14 -24.80 -55.23
C LEU A 743 -41.34 -24.44 -53.73
N SER A 744 -40.69 -23.48 -53.06
CA SER A 744 -40.28 -22.08 -53.31
C SER A 744 -41.36 -21.00 -53.06
N SER A 745 -41.19 -20.20 -51.99
CA SER A 745 -41.46 -18.75 -51.95
C SER A 745 -40.98 -18.13 -50.62
N ALA A 746 -40.60 -16.85 -50.62
CA ALA A 746 -40.13 -16.10 -49.45
C ALA A 746 -40.96 -14.81 -49.23
N SER A 747 -40.43 -13.84 -48.45
CA SER A 747 -40.97 -12.52 -48.05
C SER A 747 -41.97 -12.50 -46.87
N GLY A 748 -42.05 -11.42 -46.06
CA GLY A 748 -41.14 -10.26 -46.00
C GLY A 748 -41.51 -9.11 -45.02
N THR A 749 -40.48 -8.57 -44.36
CA THR A 749 -40.24 -7.15 -43.97
C THR A 749 -41.33 -6.18 -43.44
N SER A 750 -41.13 -5.69 -42.21
CA SER A 750 -41.49 -4.33 -41.70
C SER A 750 -40.76 -4.07 -40.35
N VAL A 751 -39.97 -3.02 -40.03
CA VAL A 751 -39.62 -1.68 -40.56
C VAL A 751 -40.47 -0.48 -40.08
N ALA A 752 -39.97 0.26 -39.07
CA ALA A 752 -40.39 1.63 -38.67
C ALA A 752 -39.28 2.32 -37.82
N SER A 753 -39.24 3.67 -37.72
CA SER A 753 -38.13 4.43 -37.06
C SER A 753 -38.44 5.90 -36.70
N ALA A 754 -37.95 6.39 -35.54
CA ALA A 754 -37.76 7.82 -35.13
C ALA A 754 -36.77 7.86 -33.92
N LYS A 755 -35.75 8.74 -33.79
CA LYS A 755 -35.66 10.23 -33.65
C LYS A 755 -36.27 10.78 -32.33
N SER A 756 -35.72 11.80 -31.64
CA SER A 756 -34.41 12.50 -31.69
C SER A 756 -34.31 13.65 -30.65
N ARG A 757 -33.17 13.79 -29.92
CA ARG A 757 -32.60 15.01 -29.25
C ARG A 757 -33.44 15.83 -28.23
N ASN A 758 -32.80 16.23 -27.12
CA ASN A 758 -32.42 17.64 -26.89
C ASN A 758 -31.48 17.85 -25.67
N SER A 759 -30.94 19.07 -25.54
CA SER A 759 -30.01 19.54 -24.50
C SER A 759 -30.40 20.96 -24.04
N VAL A 760 -30.26 21.29 -22.74
CA VAL A 760 -30.44 22.64 -22.17
C VAL A 760 -29.45 22.87 -21.01
N VAL A 761 -29.04 24.13 -20.83
CA VAL A 761 -28.15 24.67 -19.77
C VAL A 761 -28.90 25.78 -19.02
N GLN A 762 -28.62 25.98 -17.71
CA GLN A 762 -28.81 27.19 -16.84
C GLN A 762 -29.10 26.76 -15.36
N ALA A 763 -28.96 27.55 -14.29
CA ALA A 763 -28.16 28.78 -14.00
C ALA A 763 -28.20 29.07 -12.47
N LYS A 764 -27.38 30.02 -11.98
CA LYS A 764 -27.47 30.59 -10.60
C LYS A 764 -28.44 31.78 -10.52
N PRO A 765 -29.16 31.89 -9.39
CA PRO A 765 -29.29 33.12 -8.59
C PRO A 765 -29.06 32.83 -7.09
N VAL A 766 -29.10 33.73 -6.08
CA VAL A 766 -28.77 35.16 -5.86
C VAL A 766 -28.50 35.32 -4.33
N ALA A 767 -27.89 36.40 -3.83
CA ALA A 767 -27.53 36.60 -2.41
C ALA A 767 -28.27 37.77 -1.73
N THR A 768 -28.37 37.75 -0.38
CA THR A 768 -28.69 38.94 0.46
C THR A 768 -28.20 38.82 1.92
N ASN A 769 -27.27 39.70 2.30
CA ASN A 769 -27.11 40.52 3.53
C ASN A 769 -27.53 40.04 4.96
N LEU A 770 -26.53 40.11 5.87
CA LEU A 770 -26.47 40.86 7.15
C LEU A 770 -27.61 40.81 8.20
N THR A 771 -27.24 40.47 9.45
CA THR A 771 -27.31 41.37 10.62
C THR A 771 -26.40 40.91 11.78
N ASN A 772 -25.99 41.84 12.66
CA ASN A 772 -25.32 41.54 13.94
C ASN A 772 -26.33 41.11 15.02
N ILE A 773 -25.91 40.21 15.92
CA ILE A 773 -26.38 40.14 17.33
C ILE A 773 -25.15 39.90 18.22
N SER A 774 -25.15 40.47 19.42
CA SER A 774 -24.10 40.39 20.44
C SER A 774 -24.63 39.78 21.74
N GLU A 775 -23.74 39.64 22.74
CA GLU A 775 -24.01 39.30 24.15
C GLU A 775 -24.18 37.79 24.50
N THR A 776 -23.07 37.24 24.99
CA THR A 776 -22.93 36.45 26.23
C THR A 776 -24.06 35.52 26.71
N ASP A 777 -23.71 34.24 26.91
CA ASP A 777 -23.71 33.68 28.28
C ASP A 777 -22.61 32.60 28.44
N ALA A 778 -22.40 32.09 29.66
CA ALA A 778 -21.17 31.40 30.07
C ALA A 778 -21.25 29.86 30.22
N GLY A 779 -20.07 29.22 30.15
CA GLY A 779 -19.77 28.03 30.97
C GLY A 779 -19.70 26.66 30.29
N ALA A 780 -18.52 26.30 29.77
CA ALA A 780 -18.08 24.91 29.57
C ALA A 780 -16.55 24.82 29.81
N PRO A 781 -16.00 23.66 30.25
CA PRO A 781 -14.68 23.61 30.88
C PRO A 781 -13.50 23.55 29.89
N ILE A 782 -12.32 23.94 30.42
CA ILE A 782 -11.02 23.72 29.78
C ILE A 782 -10.73 22.22 29.81
N GLU A 783 -10.68 21.58 28.64
CA GLU A 783 -10.14 20.23 28.49
C GLU A 783 -8.67 20.31 28.03
N GLY A 784 -7.80 19.52 28.65
CA GLY A 784 -6.36 19.82 28.70
C GLY A 784 -5.62 19.56 27.38
N TYR A 785 -4.92 20.58 26.87
CA TYR A 785 -3.94 20.43 25.78
C TYR A 785 -2.88 19.37 26.14
N ARG A 786 -2.96 18.24 25.46
CA ARG A 786 -2.15 17.04 25.77
C ARG A 786 -0.76 17.21 25.17
N LYS A 787 0.23 17.56 25.99
CA LYS A 787 1.64 17.62 25.58
C LYS A 787 2.07 16.27 24.97
N SER A 788 2.29 16.27 23.66
CA SER A 788 2.70 15.10 22.88
C SER A 788 3.67 15.56 21.80
N SER A 789 4.96 15.52 22.09
CA SER A 789 6.02 15.81 21.11
C SER A 789 6.06 14.70 20.05
N GLN A 790 5.33 14.88 18.96
CA GLN A 790 5.40 13.98 17.80
C GLN A 790 6.69 14.29 17.02
N LYS A 791 7.60 13.32 16.94
CA LYS A 791 8.70 13.36 15.98
C LYS A 791 8.22 12.84 14.64
N TYR A 792 8.30 13.68 13.60
CA TYR A 792 8.15 13.23 12.23
C TYR A 792 9.30 12.25 11.92
N GLN A 793 9.08 11.28 11.03
CA GLN A 793 10.12 10.36 10.56
C GLN A 793 10.26 10.54 9.06
N VAL A 794 11.31 11.24 8.62
CA VAL A 794 11.55 11.49 7.19
C VAL A 794 12.54 10.47 6.64
N ARG A 795 12.31 10.04 5.39
CA ARG A 795 13.20 9.11 4.69
C ARG A 795 14.60 9.71 4.49
N PRO A 796 15.68 8.92 4.55
CA PRO A 796 17.02 9.40 4.22
C PRO A 796 17.08 10.05 2.84
N LEU A 797 17.83 11.16 2.73
CA LEU A 797 18.10 11.81 1.46
C LEU A 797 19.04 10.94 0.62
N LEU A 798 18.46 10.12 -0.26
CA LEU A 798 19.19 9.20 -1.13
C LEU A 798 19.78 9.93 -2.34
N ASN A 799 21.10 10.03 -2.39
CA ASN A 799 21.82 10.36 -3.62
C ASN A 799 21.56 9.28 -4.69
N GLY A 800 21.24 9.71 -5.91
CA GLY A 800 20.93 8.81 -7.02
C GLY A 800 22.15 8.08 -7.54
N ASN A 801 22.36 6.83 -7.10
CA ASN A 801 23.41 5.96 -7.63
C ASN A 801 23.21 5.70 -9.13
N THR A 802 24.12 6.24 -9.95
CA THR A 802 24.21 5.92 -11.38
C THR A 802 24.73 4.50 -11.56
N THR A 803 23.86 3.60 -12.01
CA THR A 803 24.16 2.18 -12.24
C THR A 803 25.01 1.99 -13.50
N THR A 804 26.32 2.26 -13.38
CA THR A 804 27.32 1.90 -14.39
C THR A 804 27.63 0.40 -14.32
N ASN A 805 26.92 -0.38 -15.14
CA ASN A 805 27.32 -1.76 -15.44
C ASN A 805 28.72 -1.77 -16.05
N ASN A 806 29.67 -2.51 -15.47
CA ASN A 806 30.83 -3.02 -16.18
C ASN A 806 31.39 -4.27 -15.49
N ASN A 807 31.45 -5.38 -16.22
CA ASN A 807 31.89 -6.67 -15.71
C ASN A 807 32.90 -7.28 -16.71
N SER A 808 34.20 -7.02 -16.51
CA SER A 808 35.27 -7.60 -17.34
C SER A 808 36.67 -7.50 -16.70
N THR A 809 37.14 -8.66 -16.21
CA THR A 809 38.52 -9.20 -16.32
C THR A 809 39.77 -8.32 -16.05
N ASN A 810 40.52 -8.75 -15.02
CA ASN A 810 41.99 -8.90 -14.92
C ASN A 810 42.92 -8.09 -15.85
N GLY A 811 43.90 -7.38 -15.27
CA GLY A 811 45.12 -6.91 -15.97
C GLY A 811 46.12 -6.21 -15.03
N ASP A 812 47.38 -6.64 -15.10
CA ASP A 812 48.51 -6.28 -14.22
C ASP A 812 49.06 -4.83 -14.30
N GLU A 813 49.94 -4.51 -13.34
CA GLU A 813 51.07 -3.54 -13.37
C GLU A 813 50.86 -2.03 -13.68
N GLY A 814 51.40 -1.17 -12.79
CA GLY A 814 52.39 -0.18 -13.25
C GLY A 814 52.22 1.33 -12.94
N SER A 815 53.27 1.89 -12.31
CA SER A 815 53.79 3.27 -12.45
C SER A 815 52.94 4.54 -12.21
N SER A 816 53.32 5.22 -11.12
CA SER A 816 53.53 6.68 -10.97
C SER A 816 53.49 7.62 -12.21
N MET A 817 52.78 8.75 -12.08
CA MET A 817 53.17 10.17 -12.33
C MET A 817 51.92 11.10 -12.12
N THR A 818 51.87 12.02 -11.15
CA THR A 818 52.36 13.44 -11.10
C THR A 818 51.71 14.45 -12.08
N ASN A 819 51.13 15.52 -11.50
CA ASN A 819 50.75 16.83 -12.10
C ASN A 819 49.59 16.79 -13.13
N TYR A 820 48.55 17.60 -12.98
CA TYR A 820 48.58 19.07 -12.78
C TYR A 820 47.57 19.59 -11.73
#